data_AF-A0A160PR28-F1
#
_entry.id   AF-A0A160PR28-F1
#
_cell.length_a   1.000
_cell.length_b   1.000
_cell.length_c   1.000
_cell.angle_alpha   90.00
_cell.angle_beta   90.00
_cell.angle_gamma   90.00
#
_symmetry.space_group_name_H-M   'P 1'
#
loop_
_entity.id
_entity.type
_entity.pdbx_description
1 polymer ?
#
loop_
_entity_poly.entity_id
_entity_poly.type
_entity_poly.pdbx_seq_one_letter_code
_entity_poly.pdbx_strand_id
1 'polypeptide(L)'
;MSAPTIYPGTKASIDTITMGDARIVYFDIESLHNIFTVATYDSLTHHVDFFYLLDHDTSPQVTVLPHSMDYFDQTRSDAVMTAIVNQNPAFAEIKGSPITTADVSLHNLGDTNANRRWQSNVLLARLLGGINERGHISTNHYGNDLARQFAEATLVTRDFDADYDPTTAHPFIAGFNSINYDTSLISLYFALLTSNIGSTQTYFPVITAQELRAHNDKLFSPEFIKNMPKYLWDRNNGAGYESASYYRNTMLKSGRHIDIQRLNEKQLFVGLKRLLGLLGHQILESDRLSGDDAHVDTNEDVLDLIAYNVSDVVGTRLLAEDPVYSGSFDLRAGLLSTYPETIFDHDGTFRQPSTQMHKDRLTINTSSAQFAARILAPYRPLRDVPDAIGDMPVVSYLYPDAAVAQATGQKQVNVLDESKKFFYDNITDPAARAAFDEVFAFYADIEGRNFNSNNEAIDTQINQLRAYLNRVVPFDAAGHALYDVRTRFEQIFPKNLSYINDAADMTPRAVSNFDDLVALFDDIRGVLDRGLEISSPNHHEMVDTMRKQLHYVQAFYRAWGPIQRRFNDAGPAVTQPQLTVIYPPLTPASAEKFDKITSVAAVQKRPTTLPYFRADGTPTRGFANFSTGGIHGAEYNGDRFDHDVNTYASSSTEFFAVLDASLSALHAAHQADPDSADYQIAQDALSWAKQVLDNQTHYDKSPQLHNPATGVTYDKEIVALAAWWIRNKPVDVVLPSGETTTVKHADVLASTSRKSTPYWRAEPKGSKEPILFPVAKSGGSSLEKKYNYTSAGTTIHEDFTSYYPLLLTNMAAFTNADLGIDEKTGRPRDRYSDIFEQKEIYGAQRKDPSIDEKTKQRLGILREGTKLILNSATGAADAGHDTPILMNNRVIAMRIIGQLFSWRIGQAQSLAGATIISTNTDGLYSVLDMETNQRVLDEHATAIGVQIEPEELDIVSKDSNSRAEFLSNGYINAAGDLACWDGPNSRNSLDHPAFVDHVLVKYFQLIVNNTVPEIPETPELEGVPLALDQPMNRHEVSKIVATMHEEFEPKKLLSFYQNILASSRGSNTFLFSVPYIPAAEGEETHPATDTTTIATPTLSFDAYGNKAEVMPTQSTLNKRVPSLLQYYTRTFHVRKNTEQAVFDVIGANPVLIAAAKATAITAASADSRKKKGVAPTNADPVAMHMLEVAGVDTQSLRHEKDLKVTKHTGQDPSLPVVVFNQTIWHNPNDDVINALLGAIDQDAYIDMAISSYNNSWRNIIPA
;
A
#
# COMPACT_ATOMS: atom_id res chain seq x y z
N MET A 1 -30.54 -2.87 43.19
CA MET A 1 -29.57 -3.11 42.11
C MET A 1 -28.23 -3.35 42.78
N SER A 2 -27.75 -4.58 42.73
CA SER A 2 -26.49 -5.02 43.33
C SER A 2 -25.31 -4.38 42.61
N ALA A 3 -24.43 -3.72 43.36
CA ALA A 3 -23.15 -3.25 42.87
C ALA A 3 -22.36 -4.43 42.28
N PRO A 4 -21.72 -4.29 41.10
CA PRO A 4 -20.96 -5.38 40.52
C PRO A 4 -19.75 -5.68 41.42
N THR A 5 -19.53 -6.97 41.64
CA THR A 5 -18.45 -7.54 42.43
C THR A 5 -17.10 -7.07 41.87
N ILE A 6 -16.40 -6.23 42.62
CA ILE A 6 -15.00 -5.89 42.38
C ILE A 6 -14.20 -7.19 42.48
N TYR A 7 -13.49 -7.60 41.42
CA TYR A 7 -12.48 -8.64 41.54
C TYR A 7 -11.32 -8.06 42.38
N PRO A 8 -11.00 -8.60 43.57
CA PRO A 8 -9.81 -8.19 44.29
C PRO A 8 -8.57 -8.61 43.47
N GLY A 9 -7.69 -7.67 43.12
CA GLY A 9 -6.40 -7.98 42.49
C GLY A 9 -6.21 -7.56 41.03
N THR A 10 -7.02 -6.67 40.45
CA THR A 10 -6.80 -6.10 39.11
C THR A 10 -6.40 -4.63 39.19
N LYS A 11 -5.43 -4.19 38.37
CA LYS A 11 -5.04 -2.78 38.22
C LYS A 11 -6.04 -2.04 37.30
N ALA A 12 -6.12 -0.71 37.42
CA ALA A 12 -6.92 0.15 36.54
C ALA A 12 -6.13 0.67 35.32
N SER A 13 -4.86 0.29 35.21
CA SER A 13 -3.94 0.58 34.10
C SER A 13 -2.88 -0.50 34.04
N ILE A 14 -2.19 -0.66 32.90
CA ILE A 14 -1.04 -1.56 32.79
C ILE A 14 0.27 -0.79 32.93
N ASP A 15 1.31 -1.48 33.38
CA ASP A 15 2.66 -0.92 33.48
C ASP A 15 3.27 -0.79 32.08
N THR A 16 4.04 0.28 31.85
CA THR A 16 4.77 0.46 30.58
C THR A 16 5.92 -0.55 30.51
N ILE A 17 6.12 -1.17 29.35
CA ILE A 17 7.18 -2.14 29.10
C ILE A 17 7.73 -1.96 27.68
N THR A 18 9.04 -2.17 27.51
CA THR A 18 9.68 -2.23 26.18
C THR A 18 9.97 -3.68 25.81
N MET A 19 10.15 -3.96 24.52
CA MET A 19 10.44 -5.31 24.03
C MET A 19 11.78 -5.82 24.54
N GLY A 20 12.76 -4.92 24.70
CA GLY A 20 14.09 -5.27 25.23
C GLY A 20 14.07 -5.64 26.71
N ASP A 21 13.15 -5.06 27.49
CA ASP A 21 12.98 -5.37 28.92
C ASP A 21 12.02 -6.55 29.16
N ALA A 22 11.23 -6.92 28.16
CA ALA A 22 10.23 -7.97 28.25
C ALA A 22 10.87 -9.36 28.14
N ARG A 23 10.46 -10.30 29.01
CA ARG A 23 10.68 -11.72 28.76
C ARG A 23 9.69 -12.19 27.70
N ILE A 24 10.18 -12.80 26.63
CA ILE A 24 9.37 -13.27 25.52
C ILE A 24 9.71 -14.73 25.23
N VAL A 25 8.68 -15.57 25.22
CA VAL A 25 8.76 -16.95 24.74
C VAL A 25 8.27 -16.98 23.30
N TYR A 26 9.17 -17.28 22.38
CA TYR A 26 8.87 -17.45 20.97
C TYR A 26 8.41 -18.88 20.71
N PHE A 27 7.40 -19.09 19.89
CA PHE A 27 6.88 -20.43 19.59
C PHE A 27 6.43 -20.57 18.14
N ASP A 28 6.48 -21.80 17.65
CA ASP A 28 6.09 -22.19 16.30
C ASP A 28 5.63 -23.66 16.31
N ILE A 29 4.65 -24.03 15.49
CA ILE A 29 4.08 -25.38 15.47
C ILE A 29 4.13 -26.01 14.09
N GLU A 30 4.35 -27.33 14.05
CA GLU A 30 4.26 -28.11 12.82
C GLU A 30 3.30 -29.30 12.99
N SER A 31 2.51 -29.57 11.95
CA SER A 31 1.55 -30.68 11.94
C SER A 31 1.67 -31.47 10.65
N LEU A 32 2.27 -32.65 10.74
CA LEU A 32 2.40 -33.64 9.65
C LEU A 32 1.44 -34.82 9.95
N HIS A 33 1.34 -35.77 9.02
CA HIS A 33 0.41 -36.91 9.14
C HIS A 33 0.61 -37.77 10.38
N ASN A 34 1.83 -37.87 10.88
CA ASN A 34 2.24 -38.78 11.94
C ASN A 34 3.05 -38.09 13.04
N ILE A 35 3.37 -36.80 12.92
CA ILE A 35 4.05 -36.04 13.96
C ILE A 35 3.46 -34.63 14.09
N PHE A 36 3.26 -34.19 15.33
CA PHE A 36 2.92 -32.83 15.70
C PHE A 36 3.98 -32.27 16.64
N THR A 37 4.45 -31.05 16.40
CA THR A 37 5.52 -30.44 17.20
C THR A 37 5.19 -29.02 17.61
N VAL A 38 5.72 -28.61 18.76
CA VAL A 38 5.75 -27.22 19.21
C VAL A 38 7.16 -26.93 19.70
N ALA A 39 7.86 -26.04 19.00
CA ALA A 39 9.12 -25.51 19.49
C ALA A 39 8.85 -24.22 20.26
N THR A 40 9.61 -24.00 21.33
CA THR A 40 9.65 -22.71 22.03
C THR A 40 11.08 -22.27 22.28
N TYR A 41 11.31 -20.96 22.32
CA TYR A 41 12.58 -20.34 22.68
C TYR A 41 12.34 -19.19 23.68
N ASP A 42 12.93 -19.27 24.87
CA ASP A 42 12.80 -18.25 25.91
C ASP A 42 13.93 -17.22 25.83
N SER A 43 13.57 -15.95 25.61
CA SER A 43 14.54 -14.86 25.43
C SER A 43 15.39 -14.55 26.66
N LEU A 44 14.94 -14.92 27.87
CA LEU A 44 15.67 -14.63 29.10
C LEU A 44 16.65 -15.75 29.46
N THR A 45 16.22 -17.01 29.30
CA THR A 45 17.04 -18.17 29.67
C THR A 45 17.84 -18.74 28.50
N HIS A 46 17.53 -18.32 27.27
CA HIS A 46 18.05 -18.89 26.02
C HIS A 46 17.81 -20.39 25.90
N HIS A 47 16.74 -20.89 26.53
CA HIS A 47 16.38 -22.31 26.54
C HIS A 47 15.37 -22.62 25.43
N VAL A 48 15.52 -23.78 24.80
CA VAL A 48 14.60 -24.33 23.81
C VAL A 48 13.83 -25.51 24.41
N ASP A 49 12.51 -25.44 24.42
CA ASP A 49 11.67 -26.61 24.71
C ASP A 49 11.02 -27.10 23.42
N PHE A 50 11.24 -28.36 23.08
CA PHE A 50 10.65 -29.01 21.91
C PHE A 50 9.66 -30.09 22.37
N PHE A 51 8.38 -29.81 22.13
CA PHE A 51 7.29 -30.73 22.39
C PHE A 51 6.97 -31.51 21.13
N TYR A 52 6.73 -32.81 21.27
CA TYR A 52 6.33 -33.65 20.14
C TYR A 52 5.24 -34.65 20.53
N LEU A 53 4.44 -35.00 19.53
CA LEU A 53 3.50 -36.11 19.54
C LEU A 53 3.76 -36.92 18.27
N LEU A 54 4.24 -38.16 18.41
CA LEU A 54 4.64 -39.01 17.29
C LEU A 54 3.83 -40.32 17.29
N ASP A 55 3.19 -40.61 16.15
CA ASP A 55 2.43 -41.84 15.92
C ASP A 55 3.38 -42.97 15.51
N HIS A 56 4.14 -43.47 16.47
CA HIS A 56 5.23 -44.42 16.23
C HIS A 56 4.84 -45.71 15.50
N ASP A 57 3.59 -46.16 15.58
CA ASP A 57 3.12 -47.33 14.83
C ASP A 57 3.23 -47.14 13.31
N THR A 58 3.18 -45.88 12.86
CA THR A 58 3.35 -45.47 11.45
C THR A 58 4.78 -45.10 11.09
N SER A 59 5.67 -44.95 12.09
CA SER A 59 7.09 -44.58 11.89
C SER A 59 8.06 -45.40 12.74
N PRO A 60 8.11 -46.74 12.56
CA PRO A 60 8.92 -47.63 13.39
C PRO A 60 10.44 -47.42 13.24
N GLN A 61 10.89 -46.74 12.17
CA GLN A 61 12.30 -46.43 11.95
C GLN A 61 12.76 -45.16 12.69
N VAL A 62 11.83 -44.35 13.19
CA VAL A 62 12.14 -43.18 14.02
C VAL A 62 12.39 -43.64 15.44
N THR A 63 13.67 -43.62 15.82
CA THR A 63 14.14 -44.07 17.15
C THR A 63 14.77 -42.93 17.96
N VAL A 64 15.08 -41.80 17.33
CA VAL A 64 15.69 -40.62 17.96
C VAL A 64 14.75 -39.94 18.95
N LEU A 65 13.44 -39.96 18.67
CA LEU A 65 12.37 -39.60 19.61
C LEU A 65 11.73 -40.89 20.16
N PRO A 66 11.79 -41.18 21.47
CA PRO A 66 11.26 -42.42 22.04
C PRO A 66 9.80 -42.32 22.52
N HIS A 67 9.06 -43.44 22.51
CA HIS A 67 7.70 -43.56 23.05
C HIS A 67 7.57 -43.28 24.57
N SER A 68 8.67 -43.41 25.30
CA SER A 68 8.79 -43.03 26.71
C SER A 68 10.11 -42.31 26.89
N MET A 69 10.07 -41.17 27.58
CA MET A 69 11.29 -40.43 27.91
C MET A 69 12.22 -41.19 28.86
N ASP A 70 11.81 -42.34 29.44
CA ASP A 70 12.73 -43.26 30.16
C ASP A 70 13.84 -43.81 29.26
N TYR A 71 13.60 -43.87 27.95
CA TYR A 71 14.56 -44.38 26.96
C TYR A 71 15.33 -43.25 26.26
N PHE A 72 15.16 -41.99 26.67
CA PHE A 72 15.94 -40.90 26.13
C PHE A 72 17.31 -40.87 26.79
N ASP A 73 18.33 -41.29 26.04
CA ASP A 73 19.72 -41.41 26.50
C ASP A 73 20.59 -40.28 25.94
N GLN A 74 21.85 -40.24 26.40
CA GLN A 74 22.81 -39.24 25.95
C GLN A 74 23.04 -39.28 24.44
N THR A 75 23.00 -40.45 23.79
CA THR A 75 23.23 -40.59 22.35
C THR A 75 22.12 -39.92 21.54
N ARG A 76 20.85 -40.10 21.93
CA ARG A 76 19.73 -39.40 21.29
C ARG A 76 19.80 -37.89 21.54
N SER A 77 20.16 -37.50 22.76
CA SER A 77 20.38 -36.09 23.12
C SER A 77 21.44 -35.45 22.23
N ASP A 78 22.62 -36.07 22.12
CA ASP A 78 23.72 -35.57 21.30
C ASP A 78 23.34 -35.44 19.81
N ALA A 79 22.54 -36.37 19.29
CA ALA A 79 22.06 -36.32 17.90
C ALA A 79 21.14 -35.10 17.65
N VAL A 80 20.17 -34.87 18.54
CA VAL A 80 19.27 -33.71 18.47
C VAL A 80 20.05 -32.40 18.63
N MET A 81 20.95 -32.35 19.62
CA MET A 81 21.80 -31.17 19.83
C MET A 81 22.66 -30.85 18.61
N THR A 82 23.27 -31.87 18.01
CA THR A 82 24.11 -31.71 16.82
C THR A 82 23.29 -31.16 15.65
N ALA A 83 22.07 -31.66 15.44
CA ALA A 83 21.19 -31.14 14.40
C ALA A 83 20.82 -29.67 14.63
N ILE A 84 20.42 -29.30 15.86
CA ILE A 84 20.07 -27.92 16.20
C ILE A 84 21.27 -26.98 16.00
N VAL A 85 22.44 -27.32 16.55
CA VAL A 85 23.63 -26.45 16.49
C VAL A 85 24.14 -26.28 15.06
N ASN A 86 24.20 -27.36 14.28
CA ASN A 86 24.72 -27.29 12.92
C ASN A 86 23.81 -26.50 11.98
N GLN A 87 22.49 -26.61 12.17
CA GLN A 87 21.51 -25.95 11.29
C GLN A 87 21.05 -24.58 11.80
N ASN A 88 21.37 -24.18 13.04
CA ASN A 88 20.97 -22.89 13.62
C ASN A 88 22.14 -22.14 14.27
N PRO A 89 23.15 -21.71 13.49
CA PRO A 89 24.35 -21.06 14.02
C PRO A 89 24.06 -19.78 14.83
N ALA A 90 22.99 -19.05 14.51
CA ALA A 90 22.58 -17.87 15.24
C ALA A 90 22.24 -18.16 16.72
N PHE A 91 21.77 -19.36 17.05
CA PHE A 91 21.37 -19.70 18.41
C PHE A 91 22.57 -19.65 19.38
N ALA A 92 23.71 -20.21 18.98
CA ALA A 92 24.93 -20.21 19.80
C ALA A 92 25.46 -18.79 20.06
N GLU A 93 25.40 -17.93 19.04
CA GLU A 93 25.87 -16.55 19.13
C GLU A 93 24.96 -15.69 20.01
N ILE A 94 23.64 -15.77 19.84
CA ILE A 94 22.66 -15.03 20.64
C ILE A 94 22.80 -15.38 22.14
N LYS A 95 23.06 -16.65 22.45
CA LYS A 95 23.31 -17.09 23.84
C LYS A 95 24.65 -16.59 24.39
N GLY A 96 25.63 -16.29 23.54
CA GLY A 96 26.98 -15.89 23.93
C GLY A 96 27.83 -17.01 24.55
N SER A 97 27.39 -18.27 24.46
CA SER A 97 28.11 -19.45 24.94
C SER A 97 27.74 -20.69 24.12
N PRO A 98 28.60 -21.73 24.08
CA PRO A 98 28.25 -22.97 23.39
C PRO A 98 26.91 -23.53 23.88
N ILE A 99 26.11 -24.04 22.94
CA ILE A 99 24.88 -24.75 23.26
C ILE A 99 25.25 -26.13 23.84
N THR A 100 24.58 -26.50 24.92
CA THR A 100 24.76 -27.75 25.67
C THR A 100 23.43 -28.46 25.83
N THR A 101 23.45 -29.71 26.32
CA THR A 101 22.21 -30.46 26.63
C THR A 101 21.37 -29.86 27.74
N ALA A 102 21.86 -28.86 28.47
CA ALA A 102 21.08 -28.13 29.47
C ALA A 102 20.22 -27.02 28.86
N ASP A 103 20.43 -26.68 27.59
CA ASP A 103 19.76 -25.57 26.90
C ASP A 103 18.60 -26.03 26.02
N VAL A 104 18.42 -27.35 25.84
CA VAL A 104 17.36 -27.93 25.03
C VAL A 104 16.71 -29.07 25.81
N SER A 105 15.38 -29.02 25.92
CA SER A 105 14.59 -30.08 26.53
C SER A 105 13.57 -30.66 25.55
N LEU A 106 13.45 -31.99 25.54
CA LEU A 106 12.45 -32.70 24.75
C LEU A 106 11.30 -33.19 25.63
N HIS A 107 10.08 -32.99 25.14
CA HIS A 107 8.85 -33.31 25.87
C HIS A 107 7.91 -34.15 25.00
N ASN A 108 7.68 -35.40 25.38
CA ASN A 108 6.73 -36.26 24.69
C ASN A 108 5.30 -36.01 25.21
N LEU A 109 4.47 -35.37 24.38
CA LEU A 109 3.07 -35.07 24.68
C LEU A 109 2.19 -36.33 24.78
N GLY A 110 2.62 -37.43 24.16
CA GLY A 110 1.98 -38.74 24.17
C GLY A 110 2.69 -39.77 25.05
N ASP A 111 3.59 -39.38 25.95
CA ASP A 111 4.45 -40.31 26.73
C ASP A 111 3.61 -41.45 27.34
N THR A 112 4.06 -42.69 27.15
CA THR A 112 3.38 -43.89 27.69
C THR A 112 3.31 -43.87 29.22
N ASN A 113 4.20 -43.14 29.90
CA ASN A 113 4.12 -42.82 31.33
C ASN A 113 3.15 -41.66 31.59
N ALA A 114 2.03 -41.96 32.24
CA ALA A 114 0.95 -41.00 32.50
C ALA A 114 1.40 -39.76 33.30
N ASN A 115 2.37 -39.87 34.21
CA ASN A 115 2.85 -38.74 35.01
C ASN A 115 3.69 -37.76 34.17
N ARG A 116 4.56 -38.27 33.29
CA ARG A 116 5.32 -37.42 32.37
C ARG A 116 4.43 -36.81 31.31
N ARG A 117 3.48 -37.58 30.77
CA ARG A 117 2.45 -37.06 29.86
C ARG A 117 1.70 -35.88 30.47
N TRP A 118 1.29 -35.99 31.74
CA TRP A 118 0.71 -34.87 32.48
C TRP A 118 1.65 -33.67 32.59
N GLN A 119 2.90 -33.90 33.01
CA GLN A 119 3.90 -32.84 33.19
C GLN A 119 4.18 -32.08 31.90
N SER A 120 4.39 -32.78 30.78
CA SER A 120 4.65 -32.16 29.47
C SER A 120 3.47 -31.32 28.99
N ASN A 121 2.23 -31.81 29.16
CA ASN A 121 1.03 -31.06 28.77
C ASN A 121 0.77 -29.82 29.64
N VAL A 122 0.98 -29.93 30.96
CA VAL A 122 0.88 -28.77 31.87
C VAL A 122 1.99 -27.75 31.59
N LEU A 123 3.21 -28.21 31.32
CA LEU A 123 4.33 -27.34 30.97
C LEU A 123 4.07 -26.58 29.67
N LEU A 124 3.62 -27.26 28.61
CA LEU A 124 3.27 -26.63 27.35
C LEU A 124 2.21 -25.52 27.55
N ALA A 125 1.12 -25.83 28.26
CA ALA A 125 0.08 -24.84 28.55
C ALA A 125 0.61 -23.64 29.35
N ARG A 126 1.55 -23.85 30.28
CA ARG A 126 2.17 -22.77 31.08
C ARG A 126 3.13 -21.91 30.29
N LEU A 127 3.99 -22.52 29.47
CA LEU A 127 4.92 -21.80 28.59
C LEU A 127 4.15 -20.93 27.58
N LEU A 128 3.01 -21.42 27.10
CA LEU A 128 2.08 -20.67 26.26
C LEU A 128 1.15 -19.73 27.07
N GLY A 129 1.51 -19.36 28.30
CA GLY A 129 0.87 -18.28 29.05
C GLY A 129 -0.35 -18.69 29.89
N GLY A 130 -0.85 -19.92 29.76
CA GLY A 130 -2.04 -20.46 30.42
C GLY A 130 -3.28 -20.42 29.52
N ILE A 131 -4.22 -21.35 29.77
CA ILE A 131 -5.41 -21.55 28.92
C ILE A 131 -6.73 -21.46 29.69
N ASN A 132 -6.71 -21.34 31.03
CA ASN A 132 -7.90 -21.26 31.87
C ASN A 132 -7.97 -19.97 32.69
N GLU A 133 -9.17 -19.43 32.93
CA GLU A 133 -9.36 -18.23 33.75
C GLU A 133 -9.67 -18.55 35.22
N ARG A 134 -9.18 -17.72 36.15
CA ARG A 134 -9.48 -17.87 37.58
C ARG A 134 -11.00 -17.75 37.81
N GLY A 135 -11.58 -18.74 38.49
CA GLY A 135 -13.01 -18.75 38.84
C GLY A 135 -13.95 -19.23 37.74
N HIS A 136 -13.43 -19.50 36.53
CA HIS A 136 -14.19 -20.01 35.38
C HIS A 136 -13.91 -21.52 35.14
N ILE A 137 -13.96 -22.32 36.22
CA ILE A 137 -13.88 -23.78 36.09
C ILE A 137 -15.26 -24.28 35.64
N SER A 138 -15.34 -24.85 34.44
CA SER A 138 -16.60 -25.36 33.86
C SER A 138 -17.41 -26.19 34.86
N THR A 139 -18.73 -26.01 34.88
CA THR A 139 -19.66 -26.83 35.68
C THR A 139 -19.54 -28.34 35.37
N ASN A 140 -19.00 -28.70 34.20
CA ASN A 140 -18.74 -30.08 33.79
C ASN A 140 -17.47 -30.69 34.45
N HIS A 141 -16.62 -29.91 35.11
CA HIS A 141 -15.37 -30.38 35.73
C HIS A 141 -15.51 -30.73 37.22
N TYR A 142 -16.61 -30.33 37.87
CA TYR A 142 -16.82 -30.59 39.31
C TYR A 142 -16.98 -32.08 39.65
N GLY A 143 -17.04 -32.98 38.66
CA GLY A 143 -17.04 -34.43 38.83
C GLY A 143 -15.69 -35.15 38.64
N ASN A 144 -14.63 -34.47 38.17
CA ASN A 144 -13.32 -35.09 37.90
C ASN A 144 -12.15 -34.27 38.49
N ASP A 145 -11.46 -34.82 39.50
CA ASP A 145 -10.32 -34.18 40.18
C ASP A 145 -9.12 -33.89 39.26
N LEU A 146 -8.88 -34.72 38.24
CA LEU A 146 -7.78 -34.54 37.29
C LEU A 146 -8.03 -33.35 36.35
N ALA A 147 -9.27 -33.19 35.88
CA ALA A 147 -9.68 -32.03 35.08
C ALA A 147 -9.57 -30.72 35.88
N ARG A 148 -9.98 -30.76 37.15
CA ARG A 148 -9.84 -29.61 38.07
C ARG A 148 -8.38 -29.25 38.31
N GLN A 149 -7.53 -30.23 38.63
CA GLN A 149 -6.09 -30.01 38.82
C GLN A 149 -5.44 -29.43 37.56
N PHE A 150 -5.89 -29.84 36.36
CA PHE A 150 -5.32 -29.35 35.11
C PHE A 150 -5.69 -27.89 34.90
N ALA A 151 -6.97 -27.55 35.11
CA ALA A 151 -7.45 -26.19 35.03
C ALA A 151 -6.73 -25.27 36.03
N GLU A 152 -6.56 -25.71 37.28
CA GLU A 152 -5.81 -24.98 38.32
C GLU A 152 -4.31 -24.83 37.96
N ALA A 153 -3.71 -25.84 37.34
CA ALA A 153 -2.30 -25.82 36.96
C ALA A 153 -2.02 -24.97 35.71
N THR A 154 -3.06 -24.62 34.92
CA THR A 154 -2.94 -23.94 33.62
C THR A 154 -3.69 -22.61 33.59
N LEU A 155 -3.79 -21.96 34.75
CA LEU A 155 -4.38 -20.63 34.87
C LEU A 155 -3.58 -19.58 34.10
N VAL A 156 -4.28 -18.71 33.40
CA VAL A 156 -3.71 -17.55 32.72
C VAL A 156 -3.45 -16.42 33.73
N THR A 157 -2.30 -15.76 33.60
CA THR A 157 -2.04 -14.43 34.20
C THR A 157 -2.20 -13.38 33.11
N ARG A 158 -2.99 -12.33 33.38
CA ARG A 158 -3.31 -11.26 32.44
C ARG A 158 -2.40 -10.06 32.69
N ASP A 159 -2.20 -9.25 31.65
CA ASP A 159 -1.33 -8.05 31.67
C ASP A 159 -1.77 -6.94 32.64
N PHE A 160 -2.99 -7.02 33.19
CA PHE A 160 -3.53 -6.11 34.19
C PHE A 160 -3.77 -6.75 35.58
N ASP A 161 -3.37 -8.01 35.78
CA ASP A 161 -3.42 -8.63 37.10
C ASP A 161 -2.35 -8.01 38.02
N ALA A 162 -2.65 -7.90 39.33
CA ALA A 162 -1.77 -7.21 40.27
C ALA A 162 -0.39 -7.88 40.44
N ASP A 163 -0.34 -9.20 40.25
CA ASP A 163 0.86 -10.06 40.34
C ASP A 163 1.56 -10.25 38.98
N TYR A 164 1.11 -9.60 37.91
CA TYR A 164 1.76 -9.67 36.60
C TYR A 164 3.16 -9.05 36.64
N ASP A 165 4.13 -9.79 36.10
CA ASP A 165 5.53 -9.37 35.96
C ASP A 165 6.03 -9.77 34.56
N PRO A 166 6.08 -8.83 33.61
CA PRO A 166 6.50 -9.10 32.24
C PRO A 166 8.02 -9.31 32.08
N THR A 167 8.82 -9.05 33.12
CA THR A 167 10.29 -9.02 33.02
C THR A 167 10.93 -10.34 33.41
N THR A 168 10.34 -11.08 34.36
CA THR A 168 10.92 -12.36 34.82
C THR A 168 9.91 -13.49 34.92
N ALA A 169 8.73 -13.29 35.52
CA ALA A 169 7.84 -14.39 35.86
C ALA A 169 6.83 -14.74 34.75
N HIS A 170 6.27 -13.74 34.07
CA HIS A 170 5.13 -13.89 33.18
C HIS A 170 5.47 -13.39 31.77
N PRO A 171 6.04 -14.25 30.90
CA PRO A 171 6.50 -13.82 29.58
C PRO A 171 5.36 -13.36 28.67
N PHE A 172 5.67 -12.55 27.68
CA PHE A 172 4.88 -12.46 26.44
C PHE A 172 5.13 -13.72 25.59
N ILE A 173 4.14 -14.13 24.80
CA ILE A 173 4.18 -15.37 24.01
C ILE A 173 4.06 -14.95 22.54
N ALA A 174 5.13 -15.12 21.77
CA ALA A 174 5.25 -14.56 20.43
C ALA A 174 5.38 -15.66 19.37
N GLY A 175 4.62 -15.57 18.28
CA GLY A 175 4.87 -16.37 17.08
C GLY A 175 4.79 -15.50 15.83
N PHE A 176 5.11 -16.06 14.67
CA PHE A 176 5.00 -15.36 13.40
C PHE A 176 3.76 -15.82 12.62
N ASN A 177 2.81 -14.92 12.33
CA ASN A 177 1.50 -15.27 11.77
C ASN A 177 0.67 -16.25 12.65
N SER A 178 0.99 -16.29 13.95
CA SER A 178 0.51 -17.32 14.88
C SER A 178 -0.94 -17.13 15.32
N ILE A 179 -1.48 -15.92 15.21
CA ILE A 179 -2.87 -15.63 15.58
C ILE A 179 -3.85 -16.32 14.64
N ASN A 180 -3.49 -16.54 13.37
CA ASN A 180 -4.39 -17.22 12.45
C ASN A 180 -4.32 -18.74 12.65
N TYR A 181 -3.14 -19.33 12.43
CA TYR A 181 -2.94 -20.78 12.41
C TYR A 181 -2.63 -21.35 13.79
N ASP A 182 -1.48 -20.99 14.37
CA ASP A 182 -0.91 -21.70 15.52
C ASP A 182 -1.82 -21.70 16.75
N THR A 183 -2.32 -20.51 17.11
CA THR A 183 -3.25 -20.35 18.23
C THR A 183 -4.56 -21.10 18.02
N SER A 184 -4.98 -21.33 16.78
CA SER A 184 -6.18 -22.10 16.46
C SER A 184 -5.92 -23.60 16.63
N LEU A 185 -4.82 -24.11 16.08
CA LEU A 185 -4.50 -25.53 16.15
C LEU A 185 -4.11 -25.96 17.58
N ILE A 186 -3.35 -25.15 18.30
CA ILE A 186 -2.99 -25.46 19.70
C ILE A 186 -4.21 -25.43 20.62
N SER A 187 -5.19 -24.56 20.35
CA SER A 187 -6.45 -24.54 21.10
C SER A 187 -7.31 -25.76 20.82
N LEU A 188 -7.29 -26.28 19.59
CA LEU A 188 -7.92 -27.56 19.24
C LEU A 188 -7.24 -28.71 19.96
N TYR A 189 -5.90 -28.74 19.97
CA TYR A 189 -5.13 -29.74 20.72
C TYR A 189 -5.57 -29.77 22.20
N PHE A 190 -5.61 -28.62 22.87
CA PHE A 190 -6.06 -28.57 24.28
C PHE A 190 -7.54 -28.94 24.45
N ALA A 191 -8.41 -28.62 23.50
CA ALA A 191 -9.82 -29.02 23.56
C ALA A 191 -10.02 -30.53 23.40
N LEU A 192 -9.28 -31.17 22.49
CA LEU A 192 -9.26 -32.62 22.34
C LEU A 192 -8.71 -33.28 23.61
N LEU A 193 -7.65 -32.71 24.18
CA LEU A 193 -7.07 -33.18 25.43
C LEU A 193 -8.07 -33.12 26.58
N THR A 194 -8.75 -31.99 26.79
CA THR A 194 -9.62 -31.80 27.95
C THR A 194 -10.99 -32.46 27.82
N SER A 195 -11.54 -32.55 26.61
CA SER A 195 -12.80 -33.27 26.36
C SER A 195 -12.71 -34.75 26.75
N ASN A 196 -11.55 -35.36 26.53
CA ASN A 196 -11.30 -36.76 26.85
C ASN A 196 -11.05 -37.03 28.34
N ILE A 197 -10.71 -36.01 29.14
CA ILE A 197 -10.55 -36.14 30.61
C ILE A 197 -11.92 -36.29 31.30
N GLY A 198 -12.98 -35.65 30.78
CA GLY A 198 -14.26 -35.45 31.47
C GLY A 198 -15.19 -36.67 31.62
N SER A 199 -14.88 -37.81 31.01
CA SER A 199 -15.86 -38.90 30.83
C SER A 199 -15.82 -40.05 31.86
N THR A 200 -14.77 -40.15 32.71
CA THR A 200 -14.54 -41.11 33.84
C THR A 200 -13.04 -41.47 34.02
N GLN A 201 -12.13 -40.88 33.23
CA GLN A 201 -10.72 -41.27 33.22
C GLN A 201 -9.94 -40.87 34.48
N THR A 202 -9.12 -41.80 34.98
CA THR A 202 -8.13 -41.57 36.05
C THR A 202 -6.73 -41.23 35.53
N TYR A 203 -6.56 -41.12 34.20
CA TYR A 203 -5.29 -40.83 33.53
C TYR A 203 -5.50 -39.85 32.37
N PHE A 204 -4.43 -39.17 31.94
CA PHE A 204 -4.47 -38.26 30.79
C PHE A 204 -4.67 -39.03 29.48
N PRO A 205 -5.54 -38.55 28.58
CA PRO A 205 -5.84 -39.22 27.32
C PRO A 205 -4.64 -39.17 26.37
N VAL A 206 -4.58 -40.14 25.46
CA VAL A 206 -3.62 -40.17 24.36
C VAL A 206 -4.34 -39.64 23.13
N ILE A 207 -3.81 -38.58 22.55
CA ILE A 207 -4.22 -38.02 21.26
C ILE A 207 -3.19 -38.50 20.23
N THR A 208 -3.58 -38.68 18.99
CA THR A 208 -2.63 -39.01 17.89
C THR A 208 -2.31 -37.79 17.04
N ALA A 209 -1.13 -37.76 16.42
CA ALA A 209 -0.79 -36.71 15.46
C ALA A 209 -1.74 -36.72 14.26
N GLN A 210 -2.15 -37.90 13.80
CA GLN A 210 -3.11 -38.09 12.72
C GLN A 210 -4.47 -37.43 13.01
N GLU A 211 -5.00 -37.57 14.23
CA GLU A 211 -6.24 -36.89 14.64
C GLU A 211 -6.12 -35.37 14.54
N LEU A 212 -4.99 -34.80 14.94
CA LEU A 212 -4.75 -33.37 14.86
C LEU A 212 -4.56 -32.91 13.41
N ARG A 213 -3.87 -33.71 12.57
CA ARG A 213 -3.70 -33.43 11.14
C ARG A 213 -5.05 -33.36 10.40
N ALA A 214 -6.02 -34.20 10.77
CA ALA A 214 -7.36 -34.12 10.18
C ALA A 214 -8.05 -32.76 10.43
N HIS A 215 -7.78 -32.13 11.58
CA HIS A 215 -8.24 -30.76 11.85
C HIS A 215 -7.42 -29.71 11.09
N ASN A 216 -6.10 -29.88 11.04
CA ASN A 216 -5.21 -29.05 10.24
C ASN A 216 -5.70 -28.94 8.79
N ASP A 217 -5.99 -30.06 8.12
CA ASP A 217 -6.44 -30.07 6.73
C ASP A 217 -7.75 -29.30 6.53
N LYS A 218 -8.63 -29.28 7.55
CA LYS A 218 -9.83 -28.43 7.54
C LYS A 218 -9.50 -26.96 7.67
N LEU A 219 -8.51 -26.56 8.47
CA LEU A 219 -8.07 -25.15 8.56
C LEU A 219 -7.58 -24.64 7.20
N PHE A 220 -6.92 -25.47 6.40
CA PHE A 220 -6.42 -25.13 5.07
C PHE A 220 -7.46 -25.23 3.94
N SER A 221 -8.69 -25.67 4.23
CA SER A 221 -9.78 -25.68 3.25
C SER A 221 -10.15 -24.26 2.78
N PRO A 222 -10.70 -24.10 1.55
CA PRO A 222 -11.11 -22.79 1.02
C PRO A 222 -12.04 -21.99 1.95
N GLU A 223 -12.84 -22.68 2.76
CA GLU A 223 -13.78 -22.10 3.72
C GLU A 223 -13.10 -21.39 4.89
N PHE A 224 -11.92 -21.88 5.32
CA PHE A 224 -11.26 -21.46 6.56
C PHE A 224 -9.86 -20.86 6.36
N ILE A 225 -9.16 -21.11 5.26
CA ILE A 225 -7.76 -20.68 5.07
C ILE A 225 -7.55 -19.16 5.24
N LYS A 226 -8.56 -18.34 4.90
CA LYS A 226 -8.52 -16.87 5.06
C LYS A 226 -8.79 -16.40 6.50
N ASN A 227 -9.40 -17.23 7.33
CA ASN A 227 -9.74 -16.94 8.73
C ASN A 227 -9.88 -18.27 9.49
N MET A 228 -8.75 -18.89 9.80
CA MET A 228 -8.67 -20.22 10.43
C MET A 228 -9.36 -20.28 11.81
N PRO A 229 -9.33 -19.22 12.64
CA PRO A 229 -10.07 -19.19 13.91
C PRO A 229 -11.59 -19.38 13.76
N LYS A 230 -12.15 -19.10 12.57
CA LYS A 230 -13.57 -19.33 12.28
C LYS A 230 -13.96 -20.80 12.46
N TYR A 231 -13.05 -21.73 12.18
CA TYR A 231 -13.29 -23.17 12.37
C TYR A 231 -13.64 -23.53 13.83
N LEU A 232 -13.17 -22.74 14.80
CA LEU A 232 -13.42 -23.01 16.22
C LEU A 232 -14.87 -22.75 16.64
N TRP A 233 -15.66 -21.99 15.86
CA TRP A 233 -17.02 -21.61 16.26
C TRP A 233 -18.09 -21.73 15.15
N ASP A 234 -17.72 -21.96 13.89
CA ASP A 234 -18.67 -22.09 12.77
C ASP A 234 -19.35 -23.47 12.71
N ARG A 235 -20.40 -23.65 13.51
CA ARG A 235 -21.19 -24.89 13.56
C ARG A 235 -21.89 -25.26 12.25
N ASN A 236 -22.14 -24.28 11.37
CA ASN A 236 -22.92 -24.50 10.14
C ASN A 236 -22.14 -25.29 9.08
N ASN A 237 -20.80 -25.31 9.16
CA ASN A 237 -19.93 -26.02 8.23
C ASN A 237 -19.30 -27.29 8.85
N GLY A 238 -19.97 -27.89 9.85
CA GLY A 238 -19.50 -29.11 10.51
C GLY A 238 -18.32 -28.90 11.47
N ALA A 239 -18.11 -27.67 11.94
CA ALA A 239 -17.07 -27.28 12.89
C ALA A 239 -17.68 -26.81 14.23
N GLY A 240 -16.93 -26.08 15.08
CA GLY A 240 -17.47 -25.46 16.31
C GLY A 240 -17.11 -26.13 17.64
N TYR A 241 -15.85 -25.96 18.06
CA TYR A 241 -15.29 -26.42 19.32
C TYR A 241 -15.32 -25.31 20.37
N GLU A 242 -16.39 -25.24 21.17
CA GLU A 242 -16.60 -24.18 22.16
C GLU A 242 -15.44 -24.05 23.15
N SER A 243 -14.90 -25.17 23.64
CA SER A 243 -13.71 -25.19 24.51
C SER A 243 -12.46 -24.64 23.81
N ALA A 244 -12.23 -24.98 22.53
CA ALA A 244 -11.09 -24.45 21.78
C ALA A 244 -11.24 -22.94 21.56
N SER A 245 -12.44 -22.48 21.20
CA SER A 245 -12.72 -21.05 21.07
C SER A 245 -12.54 -20.32 22.41
N TYR A 246 -12.90 -20.94 23.53
CA TYR A 246 -12.68 -20.39 24.87
C TYR A 246 -11.18 -20.28 25.17
N TYR A 247 -10.41 -21.36 25.06
CA TYR A 247 -8.96 -21.35 25.31
C TYR A 247 -8.24 -20.32 24.46
N ARG A 248 -8.56 -20.25 23.16
CA ARG A 248 -7.99 -19.24 22.27
C ARG A 248 -8.31 -17.82 22.72
N ASN A 249 -9.58 -17.55 23.06
CA ASN A 249 -9.99 -16.23 23.50
C ASN A 249 -9.34 -15.85 24.83
N THR A 250 -9.20 -16.77 25.78
CA THR A 250 -8.49 -16.57 27.05
C THR A 250 -7.02 -16.24 26.83
N MET A 251 -6.33 -17.01 25.98
CA MET A 251 -4.94 -16.72 25.58
C MET A 251 -4.81 -15.31 24.99
N LEU A 252 -5.62 -14.95 23.99
CA LEU A 252 -5.50 -13.65 23.34
C LEU A 252 -5.91 -12.47 24.24
N LYS A 253 -6.97 -12.63 25.05
CA LYS A 253 -7.45 -11.58 25.96
C LYS A 253 -6.60 -11.44 27.22
N SER A 254 -5.63 -12.32 27.45
CA SER A 254 -4.58 -12.10 28.45
C SER A 254 -3.69 -10.90 28.15
N GLY A 255 -3.63 -10.48 26.88
CA GLY A 255 -2.76 -9.40 26.40
C GLY A 255 -1.31 -9.81 26.17
N ARG A 256 -0.96 -11.06 26.47
CA ARG A 256 0.42 -11.57 26.43
C ARG A 256 0.77 -12.26 25.12
N HIS A 257 -0.21 -12.72 24.34
CA HIS A 257 0.05 -13.34 23.05
C HIS A 257 0.27 -12.29 21.97
N ILE A 258 1.36 -12.43 21.22
CA ILE A 258 1.82 -11.49 20.20
C ILE A 258 2.06 -12.25 18.90
N ASP A 259 1.62 -11.64 17.80
CA ASP A 259 1.95 -12.03 16.45
C ASP A 259 2.95 -11.02 15.89
N ILE A 260 4.20 -11.45 15.75
CA ILE A 260 5.31 -10.60 15.29
C ILE A 260 5.02 -10.05 13.90
N GLN A 261 4.32 -10.79 13.04
CA GLN A 261 3.96 -10.31 11.70
C GLN A 261 3.11 -9.02 11.77
N ARG A 262 2.25 -8.89 12.79
CA ARG A 262 1.36 -7.73 12.97
C ARG A 262 2.04 -6.48 13.50
N LEU A 263 3.30 -6.59 13.95
CA LEU A 263 4.10 -5.43 14.35
C LEU A 263 4.65 -4.67 13.14
N ASN A 264 4.62 -5.26 11.94
CA ASN A 264 4.99 -4.60 10.70
C ASN A 264 3.80 -4.52 9.73
N GLU A 265 2.95 -3.50 9.91
CA GLU A 265 1.73 -3.32 9.11
C GLU A 265 2.03 -3.16 7.60
N LYS A 266 3.21 -2.65 7.22
CA LYS A 266 3.61 -2.45 5.81
C LYS A 266 3.99 -3.76 5.11
N GLN A 267 4.56 -4.72 5.84
CA GLN A 267 4.97 -6.03 5.32
C GLN A 267 4.11 -7.18 5.87
N LEU A 268 2.85 -6.91 6.25
CA LEU A 268 1.96 -7.85 6.94
C LEU A 268 1.78 -9.20 6.23
N PHE A 269 1.93 -9.25 4.90
CA PHE A 269 1.74 -10.48 4.12
C PHE A 269 3.05 -11.11 3.63
N VAL A 270 4.19 -10.60 4.09
CA VAL A 270 5.49 -11.18 3.76
C VAL A 270 5.81 -12.32 4.72
N GLY A 271 6.32 -13.43 4.19
CA GLY A 271 6.70 -14.60 4.99
C GLY A 271 7.99 -14.37 5.76
N LEU A 272 8.10 -15.03 6.92
CA LEU A 272 9.25 -14.92 7.84
C LEU A 272 10.58 -15.13 7.11
N LYS A 273 10.70 -16.23 6.35
CA LYS A 273 11.95 -16.57 5.64
C LYS A 273 12.40 -15.49 4.65
N ARG A 274 11.49 -14.76 4.01
CA ARG A 274 11.85 -13.62 3.13
C ARG A 274 12.39 -12.45 3.93
N LEU A 275 11.77 -12.12 5.06
CA LEU A 275 12.22 -11.03 5.94
C LEU A 275 13.58 -11.36 6.56
N LEU A 276 13.77 -12.58 7.05
CA LEU A 276 15.06 -13.08 7.54
C LEU A 276 16.12 -13.03 6.44
N GLY A 277 15.78 -13.53 5.25
CA GLY A 277 16.63 -13.46 4.06
C GLY A 277 17.08 -12.03 3.75
N LEU A 278 16.13 -11.09 3.67
CA LEU A 278 16.38 -9.68 3.40
C LEU A 278 17.33 -9.06 4.43
N LEU A 279 17.15 -9.37 5.71
CA LEU A 279 17.99 -8.88 6.80
C LEU A 279 19.34 -9.61 6.92
N GLY A 280 19.66 -10.56 6.05
CA GLY A 280 20.94 -11.29 6.09
C GLY A 280 20.97 -12.50 7.04
N HIS A 281 19.84 -12.87 7.64
CA HIS A 281 19.70 -14.07 8.48
C HIS A 281 19.48 -15.32 7.64
N GLN A 282 19.45 -16.49 8.30
CA GLN A 282 19.31 -17.76 7.61
C GLN A 282 17.94 -17.92 6.94
N ILE A 283 17.93 -18.55 5.77
CA ILE A 283 16.75 -19.06 5.08
C ILE A 283 16.81 -20.58 5.19
N LEU A 284 16.01 -21.16 6.07
CA LEU A 284 15.89 -22.61 6.19
C LEU A 284 14.47 -23.02 5.81
N GLU A 285 14.32 -23.71 4.68
CA GLU A 285 13.07 -24.31 4.22
C GLU A 285 13.18 -25.83 4.23
N SER A 286 12.06 -26.51 4.46
CA SER A 286 11.96 -27.97 4.41
C SER A 286 10.93 -28.39 3.37
N ASP A 287 11.37 -29.16 2.37
CA ASP A 287 10.49 -29.72 1.34
C ASP A 287 9.48 -30.71 1.95
N ARG A 288 9.83 -31.34 3.08
CA ARG A 288 9.01 -32.33 3.80
C ARG A 288 7.82 -31.73 4.55
N LEU A 289 7.85 -30.41 4.81
CA LEU A 289 6.73 -29.67 5.41
C LEU A 289 5.68 -29.23 4.37
N SER A 290 5.94 -29.51 3.10
CA SER A 290 5.12 -29.03 2.00
C SER A 290 4.38 -30.17 1.28
N GLY A 291 3.07 -30.01 1.08
CA GLY A 291 2.24 -30.93 0.31
C GLY A 291 1.21 -31.71 1.13
N ASP A 292 0.33 -32.39 0.41
CA ASP A 292 -0.81 -33.13 0.98
C ASP A 292 -0.36 -34.40 1.73
N ASP A 293 0.87 -34.90 1.49
CA ASP A 293 1.41 -36.16 2.04
C ASP A 293 2.58 -35.98 3.03
N ALA A 294 2.74 -34.79 3.64
CA ALA A 294 3.84 -34.49 4.57
C ALA A 294 3.91 -35.48 5.76
N HIS A 295 5.01 -36.24 5.87
CA HIS A 295 5.22 -37.35 6.81
C HIS A 295 6.70 -37.44 7.25
N VAL A 296 6.99 -38.07 8.39
CA VAL A 296 8.37 -38.40 8.82
C VAL A 296 8.61 -39.91 8.90
N ASP A 297 9.63 -40.41 8.23
CA ASP A 297 9.93 -41.84 8.13
C ASP A 297 11.24 -42.23 8.81
N THR A 298 12.24 -41.34 8.83
CA THR A 298 13.59 -41.64 9.37
C THR A 298 14.00 -40.70 10.51
N ASN A 299 15.09 -41.04 11.20
CA ASN A 299 15.66 -40.15 12.23
C ASN A 299 16.12 -38.81 11.62
N GLU A 300 16.66 -38.83 10.41
CA GLU A 300 17.10 -37.64 9.68
C GLU A 300 15.91 -36.72 9.40
N ASP A 301 14.76 -37.27 8.98
CA ASP A 301 13.54 -36.50 8.75
C ASP A 301 13.11 -35.70 9.99
N VAL A 302 13.18 -36.34 11.15
CA VAL A 302 12.82 -35.74 12.44
C VAL A 302 13.85 -34.72 12.90
N LEU A 303 15.14 -34.99 12.70
CA LEU A 303 16.21 -34.04 13.04
C LEU A 303 16.14 -32.76 12.19
N ASP A 304 15.81 -32.90 10.90
CA ASP A 304 15.58 -31.76 10.01
C ASP A 304 14.34 -30.97 10.41
N LEU A 305 13.24 -31.65 10.80
CA LEU A 305 12.04 -31.02 11.33
C LEU A 305 12.32 -30.21 12.61
N ILE A 306 13.05 -30.81 13.57
CA ILE A 306 13.45 -30.13 14.81
C ILE A 306 14.29 -28.89 14.48
N ALA A 307 15.31 -29.05 13.64
CA ALA A 307 16.18 -27.94 13.24
C ALA A 307 15.40 -26.80 12.57
N TYR A 308 14.45 -27.12 11.68
CA TYR A 308 13.58 -26.17 11.01
C TYR A 308 12.70 -25.39 12.00
N ASN A 309 11.98 -26.09 12.88
CA ASN A 309 11.03 -25.48 13.81
C ASN A 309 11.77 -24.64 14.89
N VAL A 310 12.99 -25.06 15.28
CA VAL A 310 13.91 -24.23 16.10
C VAL A 310 14.38 -23.00 15.34
N SER A 311 14.68 -23.12 14.03
CA SER A 311 15.06 -21.99 13.18
C SER A 311 13.99 -20.92 13.12
N ASP A 312 12.71 -21.29 13.10
CA ASP A 312 11.61 -20.33 13.07
C ASP A 312 11.43 -19.57 14.38
N VAL A 313 11.58 -20.21 15.54
CA VAL A 313 11.50 -19.50 16.83
C VAL A 313 12.72 -18.60 17.07
N VAL A 314 13.92 -19.04 16.69
CA VAL A 314 15.15 -18.23 16.76
C VAL A 314 15.11 -17.09 15.73
N GLY A 315 14.64 -17.36 14.51
CA GLY A 315 14.46 -16.37 13.46
C GLY A 315 13.40 -15.32 13.85
N THR A 316 12.27 -15.75 14.41
CA THR A 316 11.24 -14.84 14.92
C THR A 316 11.80 -13.93 16.02
N ARG A 317 12.67 -14.46 16.89
CA ARG A 317 13.39 -13.68 17.90
C ARG A 317 14.31 -12.63 17.28
N LEU A 318 15.04 -12.96 16.22
CA LEU A 318 15.91 -12.00 15.51
C LEU A 318 15.10 -10.92 14.82
N LEU A 319 13.99 -11.29 14.17
CA LEU A 319 13.10 -10.34 13.52
C LEU A 319 12.43 -9.40 14.53
N ALA A 320 12.05 -9.92 15.70
CA ALA A 320 11.51 -9.13 16.79
C ALA A 320 12.46 -8.01 17.28
N GLU A 321 13.77 -8.25 17.21
CA GLU A 321 14.80 -7.26 17.58
C GLU A 321 14.95 -6.14 16.55
N ASP A 322 14.56 -6.37 15.30
CA ASP A 322 14.63 -5.35 14.27
C ASP A 322 13.86 -4.09 14.71
N PRO A 323 14.43 -2.87 14.56
CA PRO A 323 13.84 -1.63 15.06
C PRO A 323 12.41 -1.34 14.60
N VAL A 324 11.95 -1.94 13.49
CA VAL A 324 10.56 -1.81 13.05
C VAL A 324 9.61 -2.57 13.97
N TYR A 325 9.98 -3.77 14.37
CA TYR A 325 9.15 -4.67 15.17
C TYR A 325 9.19 -4.26 16.64
N SER A 326 10.39 -4.11 17.21
CA SER A 326 10.58 -3.66 18.60
C SER A 326 10.00 -2.27 18.84
N GLY A 327 10.24 -1.32 17.93
CA GLY A 327 9.65 0.01 18.00
C GLY A 327 8.11 -0.02 17.98
N SER A 328 7.50 -0.91 17.20
CA SER A 328 6.04 -1.07 17.14
C SER A 328 5.47 -1.74 18.39
N PHE A 329 6.19 -2.69 18.99
CA PHE A 329 5.84 -3.25 20.31
C PHE A 329 5.85 -2.14 21.36
N ASP A 330 6.96 -1.42 21.51
CA ASP A 330 7.17 -0.39 22.54
C ASP A 330 6.10 0.68 22.46
N LEU A 331 5.82 1.11 21.23
CA LEU A 331 4.79 2.08 20.92
C LEU A 331 3.41 1.62 21.37
N ARG A 332 2.98 0.42 20.97
CA ARG A 332 1.64 -0.10 21.30
C ARG A 332 1.51 -0.45 22.79
N ALA A 333 2.56 -0.98 23.42
CA ALA A 333 2.59 -1.19 24.86
C ALA A 333 2.48 0.14 25.63
N GLY A 334 3.18 1.17 25.17
CA GLY A 334 3.07 2.54 25.69
C GLY A 334 1.66 3.12 25.55
N LEU A 335 0.99 2.91 24.41
CA LEU A 335 -0.40 3.33 24.20
C LEU A 335 -1.38 2.62 25.13
N LEU A 336 -1.26 1.30 25.29
CA LEU A 336 -2.09 0.52 26.21
C LEU A 336 -1.93 0.99 27.67
N SER A 337 -0.70 1.36 28.07
CA SER A 337 -0.41 1.90 29.40
C SER A 337 -0.93 3.33 29.58
N THR A 338 -0.84 4.16 28.54
CA THR A 338 -1.22 5.59 28.59
C THR A 338 -2.73 5.80 28.53
N TYR A 339 -3.46 4.94 27.80
CA TYR A 339 -4.90 5.07 27.56
C TYR A 339 -5.66 3.84 28.07
N PRO A 340 -6.06 3.79 29.35
CA PRO A 340 -6.70 2.61 29.94
C PRO A 340 -8.01 2.18 29.27
N GLU A 341 -8.73 3.09 28.62
CA GLU A 341 -9.93 2.81 27.81
C GLU A 341 -9.70 1.84 26.64
N THR A 342 -8.43 1.62 26.28
CA THR A 342 -8.06 0.59 25.30
C THR A 342 -8.24 -0.82 25.86
N ILE A 343 -8.25 -0.98 27.19
CA ILE A 343 -8.35 -2.27 27.88
C ILE A 343 -9.66 -2.37 28.67
N PHE A 344 -10.05 -1.29 29.34
CA PHE A 344 -11.15 -1.28 30.30
C PHE A 344 -12.41 -0.61 29.75
N ASP A 345 -13.56 -1.07 30.22
CA ASP A 345 -14.86 -0.50 29.93
C ASP A 345 -15.13 0.73 30.82
N HIS A 346 -16.16 1.51 30.55
CA HIS A 346 -16.49 2.71 31.32
C HIS A 346 -17.07 2.43 32.70
N ASP A 347 -16.93 3.40 33.62
CA ASP A 347 -17.54 3.36 34.97
C ASP A 347 -19.07 3.60 35.02
N GLY A 348 -19.67 3.89 33.86
CA GLY A 348 -21.09 4.22 33.70
C GLY A 348 -21.32 5.67 33.26
N THR A 349 -20.29 6.53 33.34
CA THR A 349 -20.35 7.95 32.95
C THR A 349 -19.89 8.23 31.53
N PHE A 350 -19.29 7.24 30.85
CA PHE A 350 -18.57 7.39 29.58
C PHE A 350 -17.35 8.34 29.64
N ARG A 351 -16.94 8.80 30.83
CA ARG A 351 -15.82 9.74 31.01
C ARG A 351 -14.54 9.06 31.47
N GLN A 352 -14.67 8.01 32.26
CA GLN A 352 -13.56 7.37 32.97
C GLN A 352 -13.62 5.83 32.84
N PRO A 353 -12.45 5.16 32.83
CA PRO A 353 -12.38 3.72 32.81
C PRO A 353 -12.80 3.11 34.15
N SER A 354 -13.40 1.94 34.10
CA SER A 354 -13.67 1.04 35.22
C SER A 354 -12.54 0.03 35.40
N THR A 355 -12.74 -0.97 36.26
CA THR A 355 -11.86 -2.15 36.37
C THR A 355 -12.35 -3.34 35.54
N GLN A 356 -13.50 -3.22 34.87
CA GLN A 356 -14.01 -4.29 34.01
C GLN A 356 -13.30 -4.26 32.66
N MET A 357 -12.78 -5.42 32.25
CA MET A 357 -12.15 -5.55 30.93
C MET A 357 -13.20 -5.34 29.84
N HIS A 358 -12.88 -4.46 28.89
CA HIS A 358 -13.70 -4.24 27.72
C HIS A 358 -13.84 -5.55 26.92
N LYS A 359 -15.05 -5.87 26.44
CA LYS A 359 -15.32 -7.11 25.70
C LYS A 359 -14.36 -7.30 24.51
N ASP A 360 -14.14 -6.20 23.80
CA ASP A 360 -13.23 -6.08 22.66
C ASP A 360 -11.99 -5.26 23.04
N ARG A 361 -11.31 -5.65 24.13
CA ARG A 361 -10.06 -5.01 24.57
C ARG A 361 -9.01 -5.03 23.46
N LEU A 362 -8.22 -3.97 23.39
CA LEU A 362 -7.06 -3.89 22.51
C LEU A 362 -5.87 -4.63 23.13
N THR A 363 -4.94 -5.02 22.26
CA THR A 363 -3.69 -5.72 22.57
C THR A 363 -2.57 -5.18 21.68
N ILE A 364 -1.33 -5.59 21.92
CA ILE A 364 -0.18 -5.22 21.07
C ILE A 364 -0.37 -5.62 19.59
N ASN A 365 -1.24 -6.61 19.30
CA ASN A 365 -1.56 -7.03 17.92
C ASN A 365 -2.55 -6.11 17.18
N THR A 366 -3.11 -5.15 17.90
CA THR A 366 -4.16 -4.27 17.39
C THR A 366 -3.56 -3.26 16.44
N SER A 367 -4.25 -3.00 15.32
CA SER A 367 -3.80 -2.02 14.33
C SER A 367 -3.77 -0.61 14.91
N SER A 368 -2.88 0.21 14.37
CA SER A 368 -2.74 1.62 14.76
C SER A 368 -4.04 2.43 14.54
N ALA A 369 -4.82 2.08 13.51
CA ALA A 369 -6.14 2.64 13.22
C ALA A 369 -7.16 2.34 14.33
N GLN A 370 -7.18 1.11 14.86
CA GLN A 370 -8.07 0.74 15.96
C GLN A 370 -7.67 1.40 17.28
N PHE A 371 -6.37 1.58 17.55
CA PHE A 371 -5.89 2.39 18.66
C PHE A 371 -6.39 3.83 18.56
N ALA A 372 -6.18 4.49 17.42
CA ALA A 372 -6.64 5.85 17.20
C ALA A 372 -8.16 5.97 17.39
N ALA A 373 -8.94 5.06 16.78
CA ALA A 373 -10.40 5.05 16.93
C ALA A 373 -10.84 4.90 18.38
N ARG A 374 -10.24 3.97 19.14
CA ARG A 374 -10.58 3.76 20.55
C ARG A 374 -10.15 4.93 21.44
N ILE A 375 -9.00 5.53 21.20
CA ILE A 375 -8.53 6.66 22.03
C ILE A 375 -9.42 7.90 21.83
N LEU A 376 -9.85 8.16 20.60
CA LEU A 376 -10.69 9.31 20.23
C LEU A 376 -12.19 9.08 20.54
N ALA A 377 -12.65 7.84 20.44
CA ALA A 377 -14.01 7.40 20.76
C ALA A 377 -14.00 6.16 21.67
N PRO A 378 -13.71 6.33 22.98
CA PRO A 378 -13.45 5.24 23.93
C PRO A 378 -14.57 4.21 24.09
N TYR A 379 -15.80 4.66 24.25
CA TYR A 379 -16.87 3.84 24.80
C TYR A 379 -18.10 3.75 23.89
N ARG A 380 -18.20 4.64 22.90
CA ARG A 380 -19.21 4.60 21.84
C ARG A 380 -18.73 5.36 20.60
N PRO A 381 -19.26 5.05 19.40
CA PRO A 381 -18.96 5.79 18.19
C PRO A 381 -19.24 7.29 18.32
N LEU A 382 -18.44 8.15 17.68
CA LEU A 382 -18.62 9.62 17.69
C LEU A 382 -20.00 10.04 17.20
N ARG A 383 -20.57 9.33 16.23
CA ARG A 383 -21.94 9.59 15.74
C ARG A 383 -23.01 9.35 16.82
N ASP A 384 -22.70 8.59 17.87
CA ASP A 384 -23.62 8.24 18.96
C ASP A 384 -23.35 9.08 20.22
N VAL A 385 -22.37 9.99 20.18
CA VAL A 385 -22.11 10.97 21.23
C VAL A 385 -23.20 12.08 21.18
N PRO A 386 -23.79 12.46 22.33
CA PRO A 386 -24.78 13.54 22.41
C PRO A 386 -24.25 14.84 21.80
N ASP A 387 -25.11 15.54 21.08
CA ASP A 387 -24.84 16.81 20.40
C ASP A 387 -23.77 16.77 19.28
N ALA A 388 -23.13 15.61 19.03
CA ALA A 388 -22.20 15.41 17.92
C ALA A 388 -22.93 14.99 16.63
N ILE A 389 -22.52 15.57 15.49
CA ILE A 389 -23.03 15.17 14.16
C ILE A 389 -22.32 13.92 13.60
N GLY A 390 -21.21 13.50 14.21
CA GLY A 390 -20.33 12.43 13.71
C GLY A 390 -19.54 12.88 12.48
N ASP A 391 -20.18 12.86 11.30
CA ASP A 391 -19.63 13.28 10.01
C ASP A 391 -20.35 14.53 9.49
N MET A 392 -19.74 15.20 8.51
CA MET A 392 -20.42 16.23 7.73
C MET A 392 -21.57 15.60 6.92
N PRO A 393 -22.71 16.28 6.79
CA PRO A 393 -23.86 15.75 6.06
C PRO A 393 -23.61 15.63 4.55
N VAL A 394 -22.72 16.48 4.02
CA VAL A 394 -22.20 16.48 2.65
C VAL A 394 -20.76 16.97 2.67
N VAL A 395 -19.98 16.67 1.63
CA VAL A 395 -18.67 17.28 1.41
C VAL A 395 -18.84 18.80 1.25
N SER A 396 -18.06 19.58 1.99
CA SER A 396 -18.04 21.04 1.91
C SER A 396 -16.63 21.53 2.12
N TYR A 397 -16.21 22.52 1.33
CA TYR A 397 -14.88 23.13 1.44
C TYR A 397 -14.89 24.41 2.29
N LEU A 398 -15.91 24.60 3.14
CA LEU A 398 -15.92 25.65 4.16
C LEU A 398 -14.87 25.36 5.24
N TYR A 399 -13.91 26.26 5.37
CA TYR A 399 -12.76 26.09 6.27
C TYR A 399 -12.31 27.45 6.86
N PRO A 400 -11.83 27.48 8.11
CA PRO A 400 -11.92 26.39 9.10
C PRO A 400 -13.38 26.20 9.59
N ASP A 401 -13.64 25.25 10.50
CA ASP A 401 -14.95 25.10 11.13
C ASP A 401 -15.40 26.44 11.77
N ALA A 402 -16.71 26.72 11.77
CA ALA A 402 -17.23 28.02 12.19
C ALA A 402 -16.87 28.35 13.65
N ALA A 403 -16.85 27.35 14.53
CA ALA A 403 -16.43 27.53 15.90
C ALA A 403 -14.92 27.80 15.97
N VAL A 404 -14.10 27.07 15.22
CA VAL A 404 -12.63 27.28 15.18
C VAL A 404 -12.29 28.66 14.62
N ALA A 405 -12.95 29.08 13.54
CA ALA A 405 -12.85 30.43 12.95
C ALA A 405 -13.08 31.51 14.00
N GLN A 406 -14.17 31.40 14.77
CA GLN A 406 -14.50 32.36 15.83
C GLN A 406 -13.46 32.37 16.96
N ALA A 407 -12.91 31.21 17.34
CA ALA A 407 -11.93 31.11 18.43
C ALA A 407 -10.54 31.63 18.03
N THR A 408 -10.15 31.43 16.77
CA THR A 408 -8.83 31.80 16.25
C THR A 408 -8.80 33.20 15.61
N GLY A 409 -9.97 33.78 15.34
CA GLY A 409 -10.10 35.03 14.58
C GLY A 409 -9.91 34.86 13.07
N GLN A 410 -9.73 33.63 12.57
CA GLN A 410 -9.65 33.34 11.14
C GLN A 410 -11.00 33.50 10.46
N LYS A 411 -11.00 33.99 9.21
CA LYS A 411 -12.22 34.10 8.40
C LYS A 411 -12.55 32.72 7.82
N GLN A 412 -13.77 32.24 8.05
CA GLN A 412 -14.28 31.06 7.34
C GLN A 412 -14.54 31.38 5.87
N VAL A 413 -13.98 30.57 4.96
CA VAL A 413 -14.09 30.73 3.50
C VAL A 413 -14.36 29.39 2.81
N ASN A 414 -14.89 29.40 1.59
CA ASN A 414 -14.92 28.22 0.73
C ASN A 414 -13.57 28.13 -0.01
N VAL A 415 -12.76 27.12 0.29
CA VAL A 415 -11.37 27.03 -0.21
C VAL A 415 -11.32 26.86 -1.74
N LEU A 416 -12.29 26.15 -2.33
CA LEU A 416 -12.34 25.97 -3.79
C LEU A 416 -12.64 27.29 -4.50
N ASP A 417 -13.61 28.05 -3.98
CA ASP A 417 -13.98 29.35 -4.55
C ASP A 417 -12.84 30.38 -4.38
N GLU A 418 -12.18 30.40 -3.22
CA GLU A 418 -11.01 31.25 -2.98
C GLU A 418 -9.82 30.86 -3.86
N SER A 419 -9.64 29.57 -4.17
CA SER A 419 -8.60 29.10 -5.09
C SER A 419 -8.87 29.56 -6.53
N LYS A 420 -10.13 29.49 -6.98
CA LYS A 420 -10.53 30.03 -8.29
C LYS A 420 -10.35 31.54 -8.36
N LYS A 421 -10.80 32.25 -7.32
CA LYS A 421 -10.61 33.71 -7.23
C LYS A 421 -9.12 34.07 -7.31
N PHE A 422 -8.29 33.41 -6.51
CA PHE A 422 -6.83 33.61 -6.52
C PHE A 422 -6.24 33.38 -7.92
N PHE A 423 -6.62 32.30 -8.61
CA PHE A 423 -6.12 32.03 -9.96
C PHE A 423 -6.53 33.12 -10.95
N TYR A 424 -7.81 33.52 -10.94
CA TYR A 424 -8.35 34.50 -11.90
C TYR A 424 -7.84 35.91 -11.67
N ASP A 425 -7.57 36.28 -10.42
CA ASP A 425 -6.99 37.58 -10.06
C ASP A 425 -5.54 37.71 -10.57
N ASN A 426 -4.82 36.59 -10.73
CA ASN A 426 -3.39 36.58 -11.10
C ASN A 426 -3.12 36.16 -12.55
N ILE A 427 -3.95 35.30 -13.15
CA ILE A 427 -3.75 34.77 -14.51
C ILE A 427 -4.86 35.25 -15.43
N THR A 428 -4.50 35.85 -16.57
CA THR A 428 -5.45 36.36 -17.58
C THR A 428 -5.60 35.48 -18.81
N ASP A 429 -4.67 34.54 -19.04
CA ASP A 429 -4.67 33.66 -20.20
C ASP A 429 -5.94 32.77 -20.26
N PRO A 430 -6.70 32.79 -21.38
CA PRO A 430 -7.93 32.02 -21.50
C PRO A 430 -7.75 30.50 -21.46
N ALA A 431 -6.64 29.99 -22.00
CA ALA A 431 -6.39 28.54 -22.04
C ALA A 431 -5.99 28.01 -20.65
N ALA A 432 -5.15 28.76 -19.93
CA ALA A 432 -4.80 28.48 -18.54
C ALA A 432 -6.05 28.49 -17.63
N ARG A 433 -6.93 29.49 -17.79
CA ARG A 433 -8.22 29.56 -17.08
C ARG A 433 -9.11 28.37 -17.41
N ALA A 434 -9.21 27.98 -18.69
CA ALA A 434 -9.99 26.81 -19.10
C ALA A 434 -9.45 25.50 -18.50
N ALA A 435 -8.12 25.34 -18.42
CA ALA A 435 -7.50 24.18 -17.77
C ALA A 435 -7.79 24.15 -16.26
N PHE A 436 -7.69 25.30 -15.57
CA PHE A 436 -8.06 25.39 -14.16
C PHE A 436 -9.56 25.15 -13.93
N ASP A 437 -10.42 25.56 -14.86
CA ASP A 437 -11.86 25.33 -14.81
C ASP A 437 -12.21 23.83 -14.80
N GLU A 438 -11.41 22.96 -15.43
CA GLU A 438 -11.61 21.51 -15.35
C GLU A 438 -11.27 20.94 -13.97
N VAL A 439 -10.22 21.45 -13.31
CA VAL A 439 -9.90 21.13 -11.90
C VAL A 439 -11.01 21.64 -10.99
N PHE A 440 -11.45 22.87 -11.19
CA PHE A 440 -12.55 23.46 -10.42
C PHE A 440 -13.83 22.63 -10.57
N ALA A 441 -14.21 22.29 -11.80
CA ALA A 441 -15.40 21.50 -12.07
C ALA A 441 -15.30 20.08 -11.51
N PHE A 442 -14.12 19.47 -11.50
CA PHE A 442 -13.88 18.18 -10.86
C PHE A 442 -14.18 18.20 -9.36
N TYR A 443 -13.66 19.18 -8.62
CA TYR A 443 -13.93 19.29 -7.19
C TYR A 443 -15.32 19.84 -6.86
N ALA A 444 -15.88 20.71 -7.70
CA ALA A 444 -17.26 21.18 -7.59
C ALA A 444 -18.26 20.04 -7.81
N ASP A 445 -17.95 19.06 -8.66
CA ASP A 445 -18.76 17.85 -8.84
C ASP A 445 -18.79 16.96 -7.58
N ILE A 446 -17.83 17.10 -6.66
CA ILE A 446 -17.77 16.36 -5.39
C ILE A 446 -18.48 17.12 -4.27
N GLU A 447 -18.37 18.45 -4.24
CA GLU A 447 -18.95 19.30 -3.21
C GLU A 447 -20.49 19.21 -3.19
N GLY A 448 -21.07 19.15 -1.99
CA GLY A 448 -22.51 18.99 -1.80
C GLY A 448 -23.02 17.55 -1.93
N ARG A 449 -22.15 16.57 -2.17
CA ARG A 449 -22.50 15.13 -2.15
C ARG A 449 -22.23 14.49 -0.80
N ASN A 450 -22.98 13.42 -0.50
CA ASN A 450 -22.78 12.59 0.67
C ASN A 450 -22.21 11.23 0.24
N PHE A 451 -21.01 10.89 0.72
CA PHE A 451 -20.32 9.62 0.47
C PHE A 451 -20.35 8.68 1.68
N ASN A 452 -21.07 9.05 2.74
CA ASN A 452 -21.20 8.22 3.92
C ASN A 452 -22.28 7.13 3.69
N SER A 453 -21.89 5.86 3.81
CA SER A 453 -22.80 4.73 3.59
C SER A 453 -23.89 4.60 4.67
N ASN A 454 -23.68 5.21 5.85
CA ASN A 454 -24.50 5.02 7.03
C ASN A 454 -25.37 6.23 7.38
N ASN A 455 -25.23 7.34 6.65
CA ASN A 455 -26.00 8.56 6.93
C ASN A 455 -27.34 8.57 6.21
N GLU A 456 -28.40 8.87 6.96
CA GLU A 456 -29.74 9.02 6.40
C GLU A 456 -29.83 10.27 5.51
N ALA A 457 -30.69 10.19 4.48
CA ALA A 457 -31.00 11.34 3.64
C ALA A 457 -31.48 12.54 4.48
N ILE A 458 -31.16 13.76 4.05
CA ILE A 458 -31.54 14.99 4.75
C ILE A 458 -33.05 15.07 4.99
N ASP A 459 -33.86 14.57 4.05
CA ASP A 459 -35.32 14.50 4.20
C ASP A 459 -35.75 13.60 5.36
N THR A 460 -35.05 12.50 5.61
CA THR A 460 -35.31 11.63 6.75
C THR A 460 -35.04 12.38 8.05
N GLN A 461 -33.92 13.10 8.13
CA GLN A 461 -33.54 13.90 9.30
C GLN A 461 -34.55 15.03 9.58
N ILE A 462 -34.97 15.76 8.53
CA ILE A 462 -36.03 16.79 8.62
C ILE A 462 -37.35 16.17 9.06
N ASN A 463 -37.75 15.03 8.51
CA ASN A 463 -39.00 14.36 8.85
C ASN A 463 -38.99 13.80 10.28
N GLN A 464 -37.85 13.31 10.76
CA GLN A 464 -37.69 12.90 12.15
C GLN A 464 -37.82 14.11 13.08
N LEU A 465 -37.11 15.21 12.81
CA LEU A 465 -37.22 16.45 13.58
C LEU A 465 -38.66 16.97 13.59
N ARG A 466 -39.36 16.92 12.45
CA ARG A 466 -40.80 17.23 12.34
C ARG A 466 -41.63 16.32 13.25
N ALA A 467 -41.41 15.01 13.20
CA ALA A 467 -42.13 14.05 14.03
C ALA A 467 -41.93 14.31 15.53
N TYR A 468 -40.73 14.72 15.93
CA TYR A 468 -40.44 15.10 17.31
C TYR A 468 -41.07 16.43 17.71
N LEU A 469 -40.94 17.48 16.89
CA LEU A 469 -41.60 18.78 17.13
C LEU A 469 -43.13 18.61 17.30
N ASN A 470 -43.73 17.65 16.60
CA ASN A 470 -45.15 17.31 16.73
C ASN A 470 -45.51 16.61 18.06
N ARG A 471 -44.53 16.04 18.78
CA ARG A 471 -44.70 15.32 20.06
C ARG A 471 -44.47 16.20 21.29
N VAL A 472 -43.87 17.38 21.13
CA VAL A 472 -43.60 18.31 22.24
C VAL A 472 -44.90 19.06 22.64
N VAL A 473 -45.20 19.11 23.95
CA VAL A 473 -46.43 19.67 24.56
C VAL A 473 -46.42 21.22 24.51
N PRO A 474 -47.56 21.94 24.39
CA PRO A 474 -47.61 23.21 23.68
C PRO A 474 -47.13 24.49 24.39
N PHE A 475 -46.77 24.47 25.67
CA PHE A 475 -46.42 25.68 26.44
C PHE A 475 -45.40 25.41 27.55
N ASP A 476 -44.48 26.34 27.78
CA ASP A 476 -43.68 26.39 29.02
C ASP A 476 -44.43 27.16 30.14
N ALA A 477 -43.94 27.07 31.38
CA ALA A 477 -44.52 27.76 32.54
C ALA A 477 -44.49 29.31 32.44
N ALA A 478 -43.84 29.86 31.41
CA ALA A 478 -43.75 31.30 31.13
C ALA A 478 -44.68 31.76 29.98
N GLY A 479 -45.43 30.85 29.36
CA GLY A 479 -46.46 31.20 28.35
C GLY A 479 -45.93 31.42 26.93
N HIS A 480 -44.72 30.95 26.58
CA HIS A 480 -44.26 31.00 25.20
C HIS A 480 -44.93 29.89 24.35
N ALA A 481 -45.47 30.26 23.19
CA ALA A 481 -46.18 29.34 22.31
C ALA A 481 -45.22 28.54 21.40
N LEU A 482 -45.14 27.21 21.59
CA LEU A 482 -44.46 26.32 20.62
C LEU A 482 -45.13 26.31 19.23
N TYR A 483 -46.36 26.80 19.14
CA TYR A 483 -47.12 26.94 17.90
C TYR A 483 -46.36 27.76 16.84
N ASP A 484 -45.64 28.80 17.24
CA ASP A 484 -44.93 29.69 16.30
C ASP A 484 -43.68 29.02 15.70
N VAL A 485 -42.93 28.27 16.51
CA VAL A 485 -41.74 27.52 16.05
C VAL A 485 -42.13 26.40 15.09
N ARG A 486 -43.18 25.62 15.42
CA ARG A 486 -43.70 24.56 14.56
C ARG A 486 -44.26 25.11 13.24
N THR A 487 -44.99 26.22 13.30
CA THR A 487 -45.55 26.87 12.11
C THR A 487 -44.44 27.40 11.21
N ARG A 488 -43.41 28.04 11.78
CA ARG A 488 -42.23 28.48 11.02
C ARG A 488 -41.44 27.30 10.44
N PHE A 489 -41.29 26.21 11.17
CA PHE A 489 -40.65 25.00 10.67
C PHE A 489 -41.41 24.40 9.47
N GLU A 490 -42.74 24.26 9.55
CA GLU A 490 -43.56 23.73 8.44
C GLU A 490 -43.67 24.71 7.26
N GLN A 491 -43.50 26.02 7.49
CA GLN A 491 -43.39 27.02 6.42
C GLN A 491 -42.07 26.87 5.65
N ILE A 492 -40.96 26.61 6.34
CA ILE A 492 -39.63 26.44 5.73
C ILE A 492 -39.48 25.04 5.12
N PHE A 493 -39.99 24.01 5.79
CA PHE A 493 -39.96 22.62 5.36
C PHE A 493 -41.40 22.08 5.27
N PRO A 494 -42.10 22.22 4.13
CA PRO A 494 -43.48 21.72 3.99
C PRO A 494 -43.54 20.19 3.79
N LYS A 495 -44.64 19.55 4.20
CA LYS A 495 -44.82 18.09 4.09
C LYS A 495 -45.10 17.58 2.68
N ASN A 496 -45.63 18.44 1.80
CA ASN A 496 -46.12 18.04 0.48
C ASN A 496 -45.58 19.01 -0.59
N LEU A 497 -44.59 18.56 -1.37
CA LEU A 497 -43.91 19.36 -2.40
C LEU A 497 -44.81 19.66 -3.62
N SER A 498 -45.95 18.97 -3.76
CA SER A 498 -46.90 19.12 -4.87
C SER A 498 -47.56 20.49 -4.96
N TYR A 499 -47.51 21.30 -3.90
CA TYR A 499 -48.08 22.65 -3.85
C TYR A 499 -47.12 23.76 -4.30
N ILE A 500 -45.88 23.43 -4.68
CA ILE A 500 -44.88 24.41 -5.12
C ILE A 500 -44.95 24.66 -6.64
N ASN A 501 -45.68 23.81 -7.40
CA ASN A 501 -45.74 23.85 -8.86
C ASN A 501 -46.97 24.56 -9.45
N ASP A 502 -47.87 25.13 -8.64
CA ASP A 502 -48.98 25.94 -9.14
C ASP A 502 -48.52 27.40 -9.32
N ALA A 503 -48.31 27.80 -10.57
CA ALA A 503 -47.74 29.09 -10.98
C ALA A 503 -48.58 30.33 -10.59
N ALA A 504 -49.75 30.16 -9.97
CA ALA A 504 -50.70 31.23 -9.68
C ALA A 504 -50.61 31.81 -8.27
N ASP A 505 -49.92 31.14 -7.33
CA ASP A 505 -49.83 31.60 -5.92
C ASP A 505 -48.38 31.56 -5.39
N MET A 506 -47.43 31.88 -6.28
CA MET A 506 -46.01 31.97 -5.95
C MET A 506 -45.71 33.17 -5.04
N THR A 507 -46.01 33.03 -3.76
CA THR A 507 -44.97 33.35 -2.78
C THR A 507 -44.59 32.05 -2.08
N PRO A 508 -43.62 31.29 -2.62
CA PRO A 508 -42.76 30.55 -1.72
C PRO A 508 -42.27 31.62 -0.74
N ARG A 509 -42.60 31.53 0.54
CA ARG A 509 -41.82 32.26 1.54
C ARG A 509 -40.46 31.58 1.59
N ALA A 510 -39.70 31.79 0.52
CA ALA A 510 -38.28 31.60 0.47
C ALA A 510 -37.75 32.28 1.71
N VAL A 511 -37.00 31.52 2.50
CA VAL A 511 -36.20 32.08 3.57
C VAL A 511 -35.33 33.15 2.92
N SER A 512 -35.57 34.42 3.23
CA SER A 512 -34.98 35.55 2.49
C SER A 512 -33.45 35.54 2.55
N ASN A 513 -32.89 34.95 3.61
CA ASN A 513 -31.47 34.77 3.85
C ASN A 513 -31.23 33.55 4.76
N PHE A 514 -29.99 33.06 4.84
CA PHE A 514 -29.62 31.99 5.77
C PHE A 514 -29.87 32.37 7.24
N ASP A 515 -29.93 33.67 7.55
CA ASP A 515 -30.14 34.18 8.92
C ASP A 515 -31.52 33.84 9.49
N ASP A 516 -32.58 33.82 8.67
CA ASP A 516 -33.92 33.42 9.11
C ASP A 516 -33.98 31.91 9.47
N LEU A 517 -33.17 31.09 8.80
CA LEU A 517 -33.02 29.64 9.06
C LEU A 517 -32.21 29.39 10.33
N VAL A 518 -31.14 30.17 10.54
CA VAL A 518 -30.38 30.19 11.81
C VAL A 518 -31.28 30.62 12.96
N ALA A 519 -32.07 31.69 12.79
CA ALA A 519 -33.01 32.16 13.80
C ALA A 519 -34.06 31.10 14.17
N LEU A 520 -34.64 30.40 13.17
CA LEU A 520 -35.54 29.27 13.43
C LEU A 520 -34.83 28.19 14.26
N PHE A 521 -33.60 27.85 13.92
CA PHE A 521 -32.90 26.80 14.63
C PHE A 521 -32.49 27.20 16.06
N ASP A 522 -32.13 28.46 16.28
CA ASP A 522 -31.86 29.00 17.62
C ASP A 522 -33.14 29.03 18.46
N ASP A 523 -34.29 29.33 17.86
CA ASP A 523 -35.58 29.23 18.52
C ASP A 523 -35.91 27.77 18.92
N ILE A 524 -35.67 26.80 18.02
CA ILE A 524 -35.82 25.37 18.33
C ILE A 524 -34.87 24.96 19.45
N ARG A 525 -33.60 25.39 19.43
CA ARG A 525 -32.61 25.11 20.47
C ARG A 525 -33.05 25.70 21.82
N GLY A 526 -33.48 26.96 21.84
CA GLY A 526 -33.99 27.61 23.04
C GLY A 526 -35.22 26.90 23.62
N VAL A 527 -36.06 26.29 22.77
CA VAL A 527 -37.17 25.43 23.22
C VAL A 527 -36.66 24.13 23.85
N LEU A 528 -35.64 23.49 23.27
CA LEU A 528 -35.04 22.26 23.80
C LEU A 528 -34.34 22.50 25.15
N ASP A 529 -33.65 23.63 25.30
CA ASP A 529 -32.87 23.96 26.50
C ASP A 529 -33.74 24.35 27.71
N ARG A 530 -34.95 24.87 27.46
CA ARG A 530 -35.89 25.29 28.52
C ARG A 530 -36.61 24.13 29.22
N GLY A 531 -36.44 22.88 28.76
CA GLY A 531 -36.97 21.68 29.42
C GLY A 531 -38.49 21.67 29.51
N LEU A 532 -39.16 21.18 28.46
CA LEU A 532 -40.62 21.00 28.51
C LEU A 532 -40.96 19.72 29.28
N GLU A 533 -41.90 19.85 30.22
CA GLU A 533 -42.50 18.77 31.00
C GLU A 533 -43.12 17.70 30.08
N ILE A 534 -42.32 16.70 29.70
CA ILE A 534 -42.82 15.50 29.02
C ILE A 534 -42.78 14.37 30.03
N SER A 535 -43.96 13.89 30.41
CA SER A 535 -44.15 12.75 31.31
C SER A 535 -43.77 11.42 30.63
N SER A 536 -42.50 11.27 30.27
CA SER A 536 -41.94 10.05 29.65
C SER A 536 -40.62 9.67 30.33
N PRO A 537 -40.42 8.40 30.71
CA PRO A 537 -39.15 7.89 31.24
C PRO A 537 -37.93 8.14 30.33
N ASN A 538 -38.13 8.43 29.03
CA ASN A 538 -37.07 8.57 28.03
C ASN A 538 -36.93 10.02 27.49
N HIS A 539 -37.34 11.04 28.25
CA HIS A 539 -37.33 12.44 27.79
C HIS A 539 -35.94 12.95 27.36
N HIS A 540 -34.90 12.68 28.14
CA HIS A 540 -33.54 13.15 27.84
C HIS A 540 -32.99 12.56 26.52
N GLU A 541 -33.19 11.25 26.30
CA GLU A 541 -32.78 10.57 25.07
C GLU A 541 -33.46 11.16 23.83
N MET A 542 -34.73 11.55 23.96
CA MET A 542 -35.47 12.23 22.90
C MET A 542 -34.93 13.63 22.60
N VAL A 543 -34.63 14.43 23.63
CA VAL A 543 -34.06 15.77 23.48
C VAL A 543 -32.68 15.71 22.82
N ASP A 544 -31.82 14.79 23.23
CA ASP A 544 -30.49 14.58 22.63
C ASP A 544 -30.61 14.17 21.15
N THR A 545 -31.56 13.29 20.83
CA THR A 545 -31.85 12.90 19.43
C THR A 545 -32.31 14.10 18.59
N MET A 546 -33.18 14.95 19.15
CA MET A 546 -33.64 16.17 18.47
C MET A 546 -32.51 17.16 18.25
N ARG A 547 -31.63 17.37 19.24
CA ARG A 547 -30.47 18.27 19.10
C ARG A 547 -29.52 17.78 18.01
N LYS A 548 -29.24 16.47 17.98
CA LYS A 548 -28.44 15.85 16.91
C LYS A 548 -29.03 16.10 15.52
N GLN A 549 -30.32 15.83 15.34
CA GLN A 549 -31.02 16.07 14.06
C GLN A 549 -31.00 17.54 13.67
N LEU A 550 -31.28 18.43 14.64
CA LEU A 550 -31.22 19.86 14.43
C LEU A 550 -29.83 20.26 13.93
N HIS A 551 -28.75 19.91 14.65
CA HIS A 551 -27.36 20.19 14.29
C HIS A 551 -27.00 19.67 12.89
N TYR A 552 -27.41 18.44 12.56
CA TYR A 552 -27.17 17.85 11.23
C TYR A 552 -27.84 18.68 10.12
N VAL A 553 -29.10 19.08 10.31
CA VAL A 553 -29.83 19.92 9.35
C VAL A 553 -29.19 21.30 9.23
N GLN A 554 -28.75 21.93 10.33
CA GLN A 554 -28.02 23.22 10.25
C GLN A 554 -26.73 23.08 9.45
N ALA A 555 -25.94 22.03 9.72
CA ALA A 555 -24.68 21.77 9.03
C ALA A 555 -24.89 21.58 7.53
N PHE A 556 -25.97 20.90 7.13
CA PHE A 556 -26.31 20.69 5.71
C PHE A 556 -26.54 22.02 4.99
N TYR A 557 -27.42 22.87 5.53
CA TYR A 557 -27.74 24.14 4.89
C TYR A 557 -26.57 25.14 4.93
N ARG A 558 -25.70 25.10 5.96
CA ARG A 558 -24.44 25.86 5.99
C ARG A 558 -23.53 25.47 4.82
N ALA A 559 -23.33 24.16 4.63
CA ALA A 559 -22.53 23.62 3.52
C ALA A 559 -23.11 23.99 2.14
N TRP A 560 -24.44 23.98 1.99
CA TRP A 560 -25.10 24.28 0.72
C TRP A 560 -25.13 25.77 0.34
N GLY A 561 -24.98 26.69 1.30
CA GLY A 561 -25.04 28.13 1.04
C GLY A 561 -24.08 28.64 -0.04
N PRO A 562 -22.75 28.38 0.05
CA PRO A 562 -21.80 28.74 -1.01
C PRO A 562 -22.08 28.05 -2.34
N ILE A 563 -22.45 26.77 -2.32
CA ILE A 563 -22.78 25.98 -3.50
C ILE A 563 -23.93 26.63 -4.28
N GLN A 564 -24.97 27.05 -3.56
CA GLN A 564 -26.13 27.70 -4.16
C GLN A 564 -25.78 29.05 -4.81
N ARG A 565 -24.91 29.86 -4.19
CA ARG A 565 -24.45 31.12 -4.79
C ARG A 565 -23.80 30.90 -6.16
N ARG A 566 -22.95 29.87 -6.30
CA ARG A 566 -22.34 29.51 -7.59
C ARG A 566 -23.37 29.14 -8.67
N PHE A 567 -24.43 28.42 -8.31
CA PHE A 567 -25.50 28.09 -9.26
C PHE A 567 -26.31 29.32 -9.68
N ASN A 568 -26.57 30.24 -8.74
CA ASN A 568 -27.33 31.46 -9.01
C ASN A 568 -26.56 32.45 -9.89
N ASP A 569 -25.24 32.55 -9.71
CA ASP A 569 -24.37 33.44 -10.51
C ASP A 569 -24.15 32.91 -11.95
N ALA A 570 -24.44 31.63 -12.22
CA ALA A 570 -24.27 31.00 -13.53
C ALA A 570 -25.47 31.19 -14.50
N GLY A 571 -26.57 31.83 -14.07
CA GLY A 571 -27.77 32.06 -14.89
C GLY A 571 -27.88 33.49 -15.44
N PRO A 572 -28.27 33.70 -16.72
CA PRO A 572 -28.32 35.05 -17.32
C PRO A 572 -29.53 35.93 -16.92
N ALA A 573 -30.30 35.62 -15.86
CA ALA A 573 -31.55 36.35 -15.60
C ALA A 573 -32.11 36.26 -14.16
N VAL A 574 -31.32 36.52 -13.10
CA VAL A 574 -31.89 36.68 -11.75
C VAL A 574 -31.38 37.96 -11.09
N THR A 575 -32.20 39.01 -11.14
CA THR A 575 -31.89 40.36 -10.62
C THR A 575 -32.13 40.54 -9.11
N GLN A 576 -32.39 39.48 -8.35
CA GLN A 576 -32.38 39.52 -6.88
C GLN A 576 -31.88 38.19 -6.30
N PRO A 577 -30.90 38.19 -5.38
CA PRO A 577 -30.44 36.97 -4.73
C PRO A 577 -31.51 36.50 -3.74
N GLN A 578 -32.48 35.71 -4.21
CA GLN A 578 -33.39 34.99 -3.33
C GLN A 578 -32.79 33.63 -3.03
N LEU A 579 -32.53 33.36 -1.75
CA LEU A 579 -32.15 32.04 -1.25
C LEU A 579 -33.42 31.17 -1.28
N THR A 580 -33.80 30.69 -2.45
CA THR A 580 -34.87 29.70 -2.54
C THR A 580 -34.37 28.47 -1.79
N VAL A 581 -35.03 28.06 -0.69
CA VAL A 581 -34.77 26.77 -0.04
C VAL A 581 -35.14 25.70 -1.06
N ILE A 582 -34.16 25.32 -1.87
CA ILE A 582 -34.29 24.28 -2.88
C ILE A 582 -33.86 22.99 -2.18
N TYR A 583 -34.81 22.05 -2.08
CA TYR A 583 -34.50 20.64 -1.89
C TYR A 583 -33.57 20.21 -3.06
N PRO A 584 -32.41 19.58 -2.82
CA PRO A 584 -31.52 19.18 -3.91
C PRO A 584 -32.19 18.11 -4.79
N PRO A 585 -31.97 18.04 -6.12
CA PRO A 585 -31.82 19.09 -7.11
C PRO A 585 -33.06 19.23 -8.02
N LEU A 586 -33.04 20.32 -8.79
CA LEU A 586 -33.96 20.75 -9.84
C LEU A 586 -34.22 19.64 -10.89
N THR A 587 -35.47 19.16 -10.96
CA THR A 587 -36.02 18.12 -11.87
C THR A 587 -35.68 16.66 -11.52
N PRO A 588 -36.61 15.69 -11.74
CA PRO A 588 -36.39 14.27 -11.48
C PRO A 588 -35.14 13.68 -12.16
N ALA A 589 -34.77 14.18 -13.34
CA ALA A 589 -33.61 13.71 -14.08
C ALA A 589 -32.27 14.13 -13.43
N SER A 590 -32.22 15.30 -12.80
CA SER A 590 -31.04 15.77 -12.07
C SER A 590 -30.91 15.04 -10.73
N ALA A 591 -32.02 14.81 -10.03
CA ALA A 591 -32.05 14.01 -8.80
C ALA A 591 -31.51 12.59 -9.06
N GLU A 592 -31.97 11.94 -10.13
CA GLU A 592 -31.52 10.61 -10.53
C GLU A 592 -30.02 10.55 -10.87
N LYS A 593 -29.42 11.67 -11.30
CA LYS A 593 -27.99 11.78 -11.64
C LYS A 593 -27.13 12.20 -10.43
N PHE A 594 -27.70 12.95 -9.49
CA PHE A 594 -27.06 13.36 -8.23
C PHE A 594 -26.99 12.17 -7.25
N ASP A 595 -28.06 11.38 -7.15
CA ASP A 595 -28.19 10.25 -6.21
C ASP A 595 -27.43 8.97 -6.61
N LYS A 596 -26.99 8.85 -7.87
CA LYS A 596 -26.30 7.65 -8.37
C LYS A 596 -24.81 7.56 -8.02
N ILE A 597 -24.17 8.65 -7.59
CA ILE A 597 -22.74 8.66 -7.24
C ILE A 597 -22.61 8.38 -5.75
N THR A 598 -22.55 7.10 -5.40
CA THR A 598 -22.45 6.64 -4.00
C THR A 598 -21.00 6.44 -3.54
N SER A 599 -20.02 6.68 -4.40
CA SER A 599 -18.60 6.59 -4.07
C SER A 599 -17.79 7.62 -4.86
N VAL A 600 -16.69 8.07 -4.28
CA VAL A 600 -15.77 9.02 -4.91
C VAL A 600 -15.18 8.46 -6.22
N ALA A 601 -14.96 7.14 -6.29
CA ALA A 601 -14.48 6.45 -7.49
C ALA A 601 -15.48 6.51 -8.66
N ALA A 602 -16.77 6.75 -8.40
CA ALA A 602 -17.80 6.90 -9.42
C ALA A 602 -17.93 8.34 -9.95
N VAL A 603 -17.17 9.30 -9.39
CA VAL A 603 -17.07 10.66 -9.93
C VAL A 603 -16.39 10.60 -11.29
N GLN A 604 -16.99 11.26 -12.28
CA GLN A 604 -16.45 11.29 -13.63
C GLN A 604 -15.04 11.91 -13.62
N LYS A 605 -14.05 11.18 -14.16
CA LYS A 605 -12.69 11.71 -14.28
C LYS A 605 -12.67 12.85 -15.31
N ARG A 606 -11.85 13.85 -15.03
CA ARG A 606 -11.62 15.04 -15.84
C ARG A 606 -10.11 15.23 -16.07
N PRO A 607 -9.69 16.02 -17.07
CA PRO A 607 -8.28 16.36 -17.27
C PRO A 607 -7.82 17.31 -16.17
N THR A 608 -7.27 16.75 -15.09
CA THR A 608 -6.91 17.47 -13.86
C THR A 608 -5.40 17.63 -13.67
N THR A 609 -4.62 17.47 -14.73
CA THR A 609 -3.18 17.78 -14.73
C THR A 609 -2.98 19.21 -15.21
N LEU A 610 -2.38 20.05 -14.35
CA LEU A 610 -2.27 21.49 -14.56
C LEU A 610 -0.82 21.94 -14.36
N PRO A 611 -0.19 22.59 -15.35
CA PRO A 611 1.06 23.31 -15.13
C PRO A 611 0.92 24.40 -14.07
N TYR A 612 2.01 24.72 -13.38
CA TYR A 612 2.06 26.01 -12.70
C TYR A 612 2.27 27.12 -13.73
N PHE A 613 1.74 28.31 -13.46
CA PHE A 613 1.83 29.44 -14.40
C PHE A 613 2.66 30.60 -13.82
N ARG A 614 3.37 31.32 -14.69
CA ARG A 614 4.03 32.59 -14.34
C ARG A 614 3.02 33.74 -14.39
N ALA A 615 3.42 34.89 -13.87
CA ALA A 615 2.59 36.10 -13.86
C ALA A 615 2.18 36.59 -15.27
N ASP A 616 2.93 36.24 -16.31
CA ASP A 616 2.59 36.53 -17.71
C ASP A 616 1.62 35.52 -18.35
N GLY A 617 1.18 34.50 -17.61
CA GLY A 617 0.28 33.45 -18.08
C GLY A 617 0.98 32.28 -18.78
N THR A 618 2.31 32.30 -18.91
CA THR A 618 3.06 31.18 -19.51
C THR A 618 3.18 30.01 -18.52
N PRO A 619 3.09 28.74 -18.98
CA PRO A 619 3.30 27.58 -18.13
C PRO A 619 4.79 27.43 -17.74
N THR A 620 5.04 26.93 -16.53
CA THR A 620 6.36 26.47 -16.11
C THR A 620 6.60 25.01 -16.56
N ARG A 621 7.80 24.48 -16.29
CA ARG A 621 8.11 23.05 -16.48
C ARG A 621 7.49 22.17 -15.38
N GLY A 622 7.15 22.77 -14.24
CA GLY A 622 6.47 22.09 -13.14
C GLY A 622 4.97 21.98 -13.37
N PHE A 623 4.40 20.84 -13.00
CA PHE A 623 2.95 20.63 -13.04
C PHE A 623 2.46 19.89 -11.79
N ALA A 624 1.15 19.98 -11.54
CA ALA A 624 0.47 19.24 -10.51
C ALA A 624 -0.68 18.42 -11.10
N ASN A 625 -0.89 17.23 -10.56
CA ASN A 625 -2.01 16.35 -10.88
C ASN A 625 -2.97 16.29 -9.69
N PHE A 626 -4.16 16.84 -9.87
CA PHE A 626 -5.21 16.82 -8.85
C PHE A 626 -6.00 15.51 -8.92
N SER A 627 -6.30 14.94 -7.75
CA SER A 627 -7.06 13.70 -7.66
C SER A 627 -7.90 13.64 -6.37
N THR A 628 -8.66 12.57 -6.20
CA THR A 628 -9.41 12.34 -4.96
C THR A 628 -8.52 11.79 -3.82
N GLY A 629 -7.31 11.32 -4.13
CA GLY A 629 -6.40 10.70 -3.17
C GLY A 629 -5.30 11.63 -2.65
N GLY A 630 -4.83 12.56 -3.49
CA GLY A 630 -3.72 13.46 -3.18
C GLY A 630 -3.26 14.24 -4.42
N ILE A 631 -2.35 15.19 -4.20
CA ILE A 631 -1.72 15.99 -5.25
C ILE A 631 -0.31 15.43 -5.51
N HIS A 632 0.03 15.27 -6.78
CA HIS A 632 1.36 14.83 -7.19
C HIS A 632 1.86 15.74 -8.31
N GLY A 633 3.08 16.24 -8.16
CA GLY A 633 3.72 17.11 -9.14
C GLY A 633 5.17 16.73 -9.37
N ALA A 634 5.63 17.04 -10.57
CA ALA A 634 7.00 16.86 -11.04
C ALA A 634 7.28 17.88 -12.16
N GLU A 635 8.51 17.91 -12.66
CA GLU A 635 8.81 18.57 -13.93
C GLU A 635 8.61 17.64 -15.12
N TYR A 636 8.35 18.23 -16.28
CA TYR A 636 8.46 17.53 -17.57
C TYR A 636 9.70 17.98 -18.34
N ASN A 637 10.15 17.12 -19.25
CA ASN A 637 11.29 17.38 -20.12
C ASN A 637 10.88 18.34 -21.22
N GLY A 638 10.98 19.64 -20.93
CA GLY A 638 10.61 20.72 -21.86
C GLY A 638 11.41 20.68 -23.16
N ASP A 639 12.71 20.42 -23.09
CA ASP A 639 13.58 20.40 -24.28
C ASP A 639 13.17 19.26 -25.24
N ARG A 640 12.80 18.11 -24.69
CA ARG A 640 12.26 17.00 -25.50
C ARG A 640 10.89 17.34 -26.09
N PHE A 641 10.02 17.98 -25.32
CA PHE A 641 8.69 18.36 -25.79
C PHE A 641 8.79 19.39 -26.93
N ASP A 642 9.58 20.44 -26.75
CA ASP A 642 9.81 21.50 -27.74
C ASP A 642 10.42 20.94 -29.02
N HIS A 643 11.39 20.02 -28.91
CA HIS A 643 11.95 19.31 -30.06
C HIS A 643 10.90 18.51 -30.84
N ASP A 644 10.06 17.73 -30.13
CA ASP A 644 9.00 16.95 -30.77
C ASP A 644 7.97 17.88 -31.44
N VAL A 645 7.62 19.02 -30.81
CA VAL A 645 6.71 20.04 -31.36
C VAL A 645 7.29 20.66 -32.63
N ASN A 646 8.55 21.07 -32.60
CA ASN A 646 9.24 21.63 -33.77
C ASN A 646 9.38 20.60 -34.91
N THR A 647 9.66 19.34 -34.58
CA THR A 647 9.73 18.24 -35.54
C THR A 647 8.38 17.96 -36.18
N TYR A 648 7.31 17.98 -35.40
CA TYR A 648 5.94 17.85 -35.90
C TYR A 648 5.56 19.04 -36.78
N ALA A 649 5.84 20.27 -36.37
CA ALA A 649 5.56 21.48 -37.15
C ALA A 649 6.27 21.46 -38.52
N SER A 650 7.54 21.02 -38.54
CA SER A 650 8.32 20.86 -39.78
C SER A 650 7.72 19.77 -40.67
N SER A 651 7.40 18.61 -40.10
CA SER A 651 6.75 17.50 -40.82
C SER A 651 5.37 17.87 -41.36
N SER A 652 4.61 18.67 -40.62
CA SER A 652 3.29 19.19 -41.01
C SER A 652 3.41 20.17 -42.17
N THR A 653 4.39 21.08 -42.11
CA THR A 653 4.67 22.02 -43.20
C THR A 653 5.03 21.28 -44.49
N GLU A 654 5.92 20.27 -44.42
CA GLU A 654 6.25 19.43 -45.57
C GLU A 654 5.02 18.67 -46.10
N PHE A 655 4.23 18.07 -45.20
CA PHE A 655 3.03 17.33 -45.55
C PHE A 655 2.01 18.16 -46.34
N PHE A 656 1.81 19.42 -45.96
CA PHE A 656 0.94 20.34 -46.70
C PHE A 656 1.58 20.89 -47.97
N ALA A 657 2.90 21.12 -48.00
CA ALA A 657 3.61 21.50 -49.22
C ALA A 657 3.48 20.42 -50.32
N VAL A 658 3.49 19.14 -49.94
CA VAL A 658 3.23 18.02 -50.87
C VAL A 658 1.81 18.05 -51.42
N LEU A 659 0.83 18.37 -50.57
CA LEU A 659 -0.57 18.51 -50.97
C LEU A 659 -0.71 19.65 -52.00
N ASP A 660 -0.17 20.83 -51.68
CA ASP A 660 -0.24 22.03 -52.54
C ASP A 660 0.50 21.83 -53.88
N ALA A 661 1.67 21.18 -53.87
CA ALA A 661 2.41 20.85 -55.09
C ALA A 661 1.64 19.86 -55.97
N SER A 662 0.98 18.86 -55.36
CA SER A 662 0.14 17.90 -56.08
C SER A 662 -1.05 18.59 -56.76
N LEU A 663 -1.71 19.51 -56.04
CA LEU A 663 -2.82 20.30 -56.57
C LEU A 663 -2.37 21.28 -57.66
N SER A 664 -1.22 21.92 -57.49
CA SER A 664 -0.65 22.82 -58.49
C SER A 664 -0.29 22.10 -59.78
N ALA A 665 0.30 20.89 -59.68
CA ALA A 665 0.60 20.04 -60.83
C ALA A 665 -0.69 19.58 -61.54
N LEU A 666 -1.71 19.19 -60.79
CA LEU A 666 -3.03 18.83 -61.34
C LEU A 666 -3.70 20.02 -62.04
N HIS A 667 -3.61 21.23 -61.48
CA HIS A 667 -4.14 22.44 -62.11
C HIS A 667 -3.39 22.76 -63.41
N ALA A 668 -2.05 22.71 -63.41
CA ALA A 668 -1.26 22.91 -64.63
C ALA A 668 -1.65 21.92 -65.74
N ALA A 669 -1.84 20.64 -65.39
CA ALA A 669 -2.29 19.61 -66.32
C ALA A 669 -3.71 19.87 -66.86
N HIS A 670 -4.62 20.39 -66.04
CA HIS A 670 -5.96 20.77 -66.48
C HIS A 670 -5.99 21.97 -67.44
N GLN A 671 -4.95 22.82 -67.42
CA GLN A 671 -4.78 23.96 -68.32
C GLN A 671 -3.98 23.62 -69.59
N ALA A 672 -3.51 22.37 -69.73
CA ALA A 672 -2.81 21.92 -70.93
C ALA A 672 -3.76 21.83 -72.14
N ASP A 673 -3.19 21.66 -73.33
CA ASP A 673 -3.96 21.46 -74.56
C ASP A 673 -5.01 20.34 -74.35
N PRO A 674 -6.31 20.55 -74.67
CA PRO A 674 -7.35 19.54 -74.52
C PRO A 674 -7.04 18.18 -75.16
N ASP A 675 -6.20 18.16 -76.20
CA ASP A 675 -5.77 16.93 -76.88
C ASP A 675 -4.48 16.32 -76.27
N SER A 676 -3.91 16.93 -75.22
CA SER A 676 -2.70 16.44 -74.56
C SER A 676 -2.97 15.31 -73.56
N ALA A 677 -1.96 14.46 -73.36
CA ALA A 677 -2.01 13.39 -72.37
C ALA A 677 -2.20 13.92 -70.93
N ASP A 678 -1.66 15.10 -70.62
CA ASP A 678 -1.75 15.69 -69.27
C ASP A 678 -3.17 16.20 -68.98
N TYR A 679 -3.87 16.78 -69.96
CA TYR A 679 -5.28 17.16 -69.82
C TYR A 679 -6.18 15.95 -69.55
N GLN A 680 -6.00 14.87 -70.31
CA GLN A 680 -6.78 13.64 -70.11
C GLN A 680 -6.55 13.02 -68.73
N ILE A 681 -5.30 13.01 -68.25
CA ILE A 681 -4.95 12.53 -66.90
C ILE A 681 -5.61 13.38 -65.81
N ALA A 682 -5.71 14.71 -66.00
CA ALA A 682 -6.43 15.57 -65.07
C ALA A 682 -7.94 15.27 -65.04
N GLN A 683 -8.56 14.98 -66.20
CA GLN A 683 -9.97 14.57 -66.27
C GLN A 683 -10.22 13.22 -65.58
N ASP A 684 -9.29 12.26 -65.72
CA ASP A 684 -9.37 10.97 -65.05
C ASP A 684 -9.31 11.13 -63.52
N ALA A 685 -8.48 12.06 -63.02
CA ALA A 685 -8.42 12.42 -61.59
C ALA A 685 -9.77 12.96 -61.09
N LEU A 686 -10.36 13.89 -61.84
CA LEU A 686 -11.68 14.51 -61.55
C LEU A 686 -12.81 13.47 -61.54
N SER A 687 -12.83 12.57 -62.51
CA SER A 687 -13.82 11.49 -62.56
C SER A 687 -13.65 10.50 -61.40
N TRP A 688 -12.41 10.13 -61.09
CA TRP A 688 -12.09 9.22 -59.99
C TRP A 688 -12.47 9.81 -58.63
N ALA A 689 -12.14 11.07 -58.36
CA ALA A 689 -12.42 11.71 -57.07
C ALA A 689 -13.94 11.72 -56.76
N LYS A 690 -14.76 12.04 -57.77
CA LYS A 690 -16.23 11.96 -57.66
C LYS A 690 -16.70 10.54 -57.36
N GLN A 691 -16.21 9.56 -58.11
CA GLN A 691 -16.59 8.15 -57.92
C GLN A 691 -16.21 7.62 -56.53
N VAL A 692 -15.06 8.05 -55.98
CA VAL A 692 -14.61 7.63 -54.64
C VAL A 692 -15.44 8.27 -53.55
N LEU A 693 -15.82 9.54 -53.69
CA LEU A 693 -16.61 10.24 -52.69
C LEU A 693 -18.10 9.89 -52.72
N ASP A 694 -18.62 9.38 -53.84
CA ASP A 694 -19.96 8.80 -53.93
C ASP A 694 -20.10 7.49 -53.11
N ASN A 695 -18.97 6.86 -52.76
CA ASN A 695 -18.96 5.69 -51.89
C ASN A 695 -18.80 6.11 -50.41
N GLN A 696 -19.84 5.90 -49.61
CA GLN A 696 -19.87 6.27 -48.18
C GLN A 696 -18.67 5.73 -47.38
N THR A 697 -18.25 4.49 -47.62
CA THR A 697 -17.12 3.88 -46.89
C THR A 697 -15.79 4.58 -47.18
N HIS A 698 -15.63 5.13 -48.39
CA HIS A 698 -14.45 5.90 -48.76
C HIS A 698 -14.57 7.36 -48.34
N TYR A 699 -15.76 7.95 -48.44
CA TYR A 699 -16.06 9.27 -47.91
C TYR A 699 -15.72 9.39 -46.41
N ASP A 700 -16.08 8.38 -45.61
CA ASP A 700 -15.80 8.34 -44.17
C ASP A 700 -14.29 8.21 -43.87
N LYS A 701 -13.51 7.63 -44.79
CA LYS A 701 -12.05 7.46 -44.67
C LYS A 701 -11.24 8.65 -45.18
N SER A 702 -11.80 9.44 -46.09
CA SER A 702 -11.15 10.64 -46.63
C SER A 702 -11.22 11.78 -45.61
N PRO A 703 -10.06 12.29 -45.14
CA PRO A 703 -10.04 13.39 -44.19
C PRO A 703 -10.39 14.72 -44.89
N GLN A 704 -11.03 15.62 -44.16
CA GLN A 704 -10.99 17.06 -44.48
C GLN A 704 -9.75 17.61 -43.78
N LEU A 705 -8.88 18.31 -44.52
CA LEU A 705 -7.59 18.76 -43.99
C LEU A 705 -7.61 20.25 -43.73
N HIS A 706 -7.05 20.67 -42.61
CA HIS A 706 -6.86 22.08 -42.26
C HIS A 706 -5.36 22.34 -42.17
N ASN A 707 -4.85 23.27 -42.96
CA ASN A 707 -3.45 23.68 -42.90
C ASN A 707 -3.29 24.78 -41.83
N PRO A 708 -2.67 24.48 -40.69
CA PRO A 708 -2.55 25.43 -39.59
C PRO A 708 -1.63 26.62 -39.93
N ALA A 709 -0.72 26.48 -40.90
CA ALA A 709 0.22 27.55 -41.29
C ALA A 709 -0.44 28.62 -42.18
N THR A 710 -1.41 28.22 -43.02
CA THR A 710 -2.09 29.12 -43.97
C THR A 710 -3.54 29.43 -43.57
N GLY A 711 -4.10 28.69 -42.63
CA GLY A 711 -5.52 28.74 -42.25
C GLY A 711 -6.47 28.14 -43.28
N VAL A 712 -5.94 27.57 -44.38
CA VAL A 712 -6.76 27.02 -45.48
C VAL A 712 -7.33 25.66 -45.08
N THR A 713 -8.62 25.47 -45.34
CA THR A 713 -9.29 24.18 -45.20
C THR A 713 -9.55 23.59 -46.58
N TYR A 714 -9.06 22.37 -46.81
CA TYR A 714 -9.19 21.65 -48.07
C TYR A 714 -10.36 20.68 -47.99
N ASP A 715 -11.33 20.86 -48.88
CA ASP A 715 -12.47 19.98 -48.98
C ASP A 715 -12.05 18.56 -49.39
N LYS A 716 -12.85 17.57 -48.98
CA LYS A 716 -12.55 16.14 -49.23
C LYS A 716 -12.35 15.83 -50.72
N GLU A 717 -13.03 16.55 -51.63
CA GLU A 717 -12.85 16.43 -53.08
C GLU A 717 -11.45 16.86 -53.52
N ILE A 718 -10.97 17.99 -53.02
CA ILE A 718 -9.62 18.51 -53.29
C ILE A 718 -8.56 17.54 -52.75
N VAL A 719 -8.76 17.03 -51.54
CA VAL A 719 -7.85 16.05 -50.93
C VAL A 719 -7.83 14.73 -51.72
N ALA A 720 -8.98 14.27 -52.23
CA ALA A 720 -9.06 13.08 -53.07
C ALA A 720 -8.33 13.27 -54.41
N LEU A 721 -8.46 14.44 -55.05
CA LEU A 721 -7.73 14.78 -56.27
C LEU A 721 -6.22 14.70 -56.07
N ALA A 722 -5.71 15.30 -55.00
CA ALA A 722 -4.28 15.24 -54.67
C ALA A 722 -3.83 13.79 -54.40
N ALA A 723 -4.63 13.00 -53.67
CA ALA A 723 -4.33 11.60 -53.38
C ALA A 723 -4.24 10.73 -54.65
N TRP A 724 -5.12 10.99 -55.62
CA TRP A 724 -5.05 10.34 -56.92
C TRP A 724 -3.80 10.75 -57.68
N TRP A 725 -3.52 12.05 -57.73
CA TRP A 725 -2.39 12.59 -58.49
C TRP A 725 -1.07 11.97 -58.03
N ILE A 726 -0.76 12.09 -56.74
CA ILE A 726 0.54 11.63 -56.21
C ILE A 726 0.73 10.12 -56.31
N ARG A 727 -0.36 9.33 -56.34
CA ARG A 727 -0.29 7.89 -56.57
C ARG A 727 0.16 7.54 -58.00
N ASN A 728 -0.23 8.34 -58.98
CA ASN A 728 -0.04 8.05 -60.40
C ASN A 728 1.15 8.82 -61.00
N LYS A 729 1.50 9.97 -60.45
CA LYS A 729 2.59 10.84 -60.90
C LYS A 729 3.46 11.28 -59.72
N PRO A 730 4.79 11.22 -59.85
CA PRO A 730 5.67 11.85 -58.87
C PRO A 730 5.46 13.37 -58.85
N VAL A 731 5.64 13.97 -57.69
CA VAL A 731 5.56 15.42 -57.50
C VAL A 731 6.86 15.87 -56.86
N ASP A 732 7.48 16.87 -57.48
CA ASP A 732 8.65 17.54 -56.92
C ASP A 732 8.16 18.65 -55.99
N VAL A 733 8.69 18.64 -54.77
CA VAL A 733 8.31 19.56 -53.70
C VAL A 733 9.56 20.28 -53.25
N VAL A 734 9.47 21.61 -53.16
CA VAL A 734 10.50 22.41 -52.51
C VAL A 734 10.26 22.30 -51.01
N LEU A 735 11.17 21.63 -50.32
CA LEU A 735 11.13 21.50 -48.87
C LEU A 735 11.33 22.88 -48.22
N PRO A 736 10.93 23.04 -46.94
CA PRO A 736 11.21 24.26 -46.17
C PRO A 736 12.72 24.62 -46.12
N SER A 737 13.60 23.64 -46.33
CA SER A 737 15.06 23.83 -46.45
C SER A 737 15.52 24.49 -47.76
N GLY A 738 14.64 24.64 -48.75
CA GLY A 738 14.96 25.12 -50.09
C GLY A 738 15.44 24.04 -51.07
N GLU A 739 15.59 22.80 -50.61
CA GLU A 739 15.94 21.65 -51.46
C GLU A 739 14.70 21.12 -52.19
N THR A 740 14.84 20.75 -53.47
CA THR A 740 13.76 20.10 -54.22
C THR A 740 13.89 18.58 -54.07
N THR A 741 12.82 17.92 -53.58
CA THR A 741 12.77 16.46 -53.45
C THR A 741 11.54 15.89 -54.14
N THR A 742 11.67 14.68 -54.69
CA THR A 742 10.53 13.95 -55.26
C THR A 742 9.88 13.10 -54.17
N VAL A 743 8.65 13.43 -53.78
CA VAL A 743 7.96 12.75 -52.68
C VAL A 743 7.27 11.47 -53.16
N LYS A 744 7.45 10.37 -52.41
CA LYS A 744 6.82 9.09 -52.72
C LYS A 744 5.39 9.07 -52.16
N HIS A 745 4.45 8.53 -52.95
CA HIS A 745 3.05 8.38 -52.54
C HIS A 745 2.86 7.63 -51.21
N ALA A 746 3.78 6.73 -50.86
CA ALA A 746 3.71 5.95 -49.61
C ALA A 746 3.92 6.78 -48.33
N ASP A 747 4.38 8.02 -48.46
CA ASP A 747 4.69 8.89 -47.32
C ASP A 747 3.50 9.75 -46.90
N VAL A 748 2.58 10.04 -47.83
CA VAL A 748 1.37 10.84 -47.54
C VAL A 748 0.06 10.05 -47.61
N LEU A 749 0.04 8.86 -48.24
CA LEU A 749 -1.16 8.03 -48.36
C LEU A 749 -1.24 6.96 -47.27
N ALA A 750 -2.47 6.71 -46.77
CA ALA A 750 -2.75 5.70 -45.75
C ALA A 750 -2.81 4.27 -46.31
N SER A 751 -3.04 4.10 -47.62
CA SER A 751 -3.11 2.79 -48.29
C SER A 751 -2.36 2.82 -49.62
N THR A 752 -1.35 1.95 -49.77
CA THR A 752 -0.45 1.91 -50.93
C THR A 752 -0.63 0.65 -51.79
N SER A 753 -1.51 -0.28 -51.40
CA SER A 753 -1.80 -1.49 -52.17
C SER A 753 -2.52 -1.14 -53.48
N ARG A 754 -2.21 -1.86 -54.55
CA ARG A 754 -2.95 -1.75 -55.83
C ARG A 754 -4.41 -2.20 -55.71
N LYS A 755 -4.75 -3.00 -54.69
CA LYS A 755 -6.10 -3.54 -54.46
C LYS A 755 -7.01 -2.63 -53.61
N SER A 756 -6.47 -1.53 -53.06
CA SER A 756 -7.21 -0.61 -52.20
C SER A 756 -7.31 0.78 -52.80
N THR A 757 -8.38 1.48 -52.45
CA THR A 757 -8.57 2.89 -52.78
C THR A 757 -7.63 3.74 -51.90
N PRO A 758 -6.70 4.51 -52.48
CA PRO A 758 -5.84 5.43 -51.73
C PRO A 758 -6.67 6.56 -51.13
N TYR A 759 -6.27 7.01 -49.94
CA TYR A 759 -6.73 8.26 -49.36
C TYR A 759 -5.55 8.91 -48.62
N TRP A 760 -5.57 10.24 -48.58
CA TRP A 760 -4.57 11.03 -47.87
C TRP A 760 -4.63 10.71 -46.38
N ARG A 761 -3.49 10.74 -45.70
CA ARG A 761 -3.44 10.61 -44.23
C ARG A 761 -4.10 11.84 -43.58
N ALA A 762 -4.58 11.71 -42.35
CA ALA A 762 -5.03 12.87 -41.58
C ALA A 762 -3.84 13.69 -41.01
N GLU A 763 -2.69 13.03 -40.84
CA GLU A 763 -1.49 13.55 -40.17
C GLU A 763 -0.23 13.04 -40.92
N PRO A 764 0.93 13.70 -40.76
CA PRO A 764 2.20 13.23 -41.33
C PRO A 764 2.54 11.79 -40.91
N LYS A 765 3.16 11.01 -41.80
CA LYS A 765 3.49 9.61 -41.51
C LYS A 765 4.61 9.50 -40.48
N GLY A 766 4.37 8.73 -39.42
CA GLY A 766 5.36 8.47 -38.38
C GLY A 766 5.50 9.61 -37.36
N SER A 767 4.75 10.70 -37.52
CA SER A 767 4.70 11.82 -36.59
C SER A 767 3.26 12.03 -36.15
N LYS A 768 3.06 12.20 -34.85
CA LYS A 768 1.76 12.58 -34.27
C LYS A 768 1.95 13.91 -33.57
N GLU A 769 0.88 14.70 -33.51
CA GLU A 769 0.90 15.92 -32.72
C GLU A 769 1.35 15.61 -31.28
N PRO A 770 2.43 16.25 -30.79
CA PRO A 770 2.89 16.09 -29.43
C PRO A 770 1.86 16.66 -28.46
N ILE A 771 1.33 15.79 -27.59
CA ILE A 771 0.42 16.20 -26.51
C ILE A 771 1.13 15.92 -25.20
N LEU A 772 1.31 16.96 -24.37
CA LEU A 772 2.02 16.86 -23.11
C LEU A 772 1.23 16.04 -22.07
N PHE A 773 -0.06 16.33 -21.93
CA PHE A 773 -0.99 15.66 -21.02
C PHE A 773 -2.15 15.00 -21.77
N PRO A 774 -1.94 13.86 -22.44
CA PRO A 774 -3.00 13.19 -23.18
C PRO A 774 -4.15 12.76 -22.26
N VAL A 775 -5.38 12.96 -22.74
CA VAL A 775 -6.59 12.53 -22.03
C VAL A 775 -6.86 11.05 -22.33
N ALA A 776 -6.81 10.23 -21.29
CA ALA A 776 -7.14 8.81 -21.37
C ALA A 776 -8.62 8.60 -21.73
N LYS A 777 -8.96 7.42 -22.26
CA LYS A 777 -10.36 7.03 -22.54
C LYS A 777 -11.28 7.13 -21.31
N SER A 778 -10.72 7.05 -20.11
CA SER A 778 -11.45 7.21 -18.85
C SER A 778 -11.75 8.66 -18.48
N GLY A 779 -11.21 9.66 -19.19
CA GLY A 779 -11.41 11.10 -18.97
C GLY A 779 -10.30 11.82 -18.19
N GLY A 780 -9.38 11.09 -17.54
CA GLY A 780 -8.25 11.66 -16.81
C GLY A 780 -7.06 11.98 -17.70
N SER A 781 -6.23 12.94 -17.30
CA SER A 781 -4.96 13.30 -17.95
C SER A 781 -3.75 12.88 -17.10
N SER A 782 -2.61 12.68 -17.74
CA SER A 782 -1.31 12.47 -17.08
C SER A 782 -0.18 12.84 -18.04
N LEU A 783 1.02 13.10 -17.53
CA LEU A 783 2.21 13.30 -18.36
C LEU A 783 2.47 12.09 -19.25
N GLU A 784 2.74 12.33 -20.54
CA GLU A 784 3.17 11.27 -21.45
C GLU A 784 4.59 10.80 -21.08
N LYS A 785 4.77 9.47 -20.91
CA LYS A 785 5.98 8.88 -20.31
C LYS A 785 7.33 9.31 -20.93
N LYS A 786 7.37 9.58 -22.23
CA LYS A 786 8.60 10.02 -22.93
C LYS A 786 9.06 11.42 -22.52
N TYR A 787 8.22 12.19 -21.83
CA TYR A 787 8.52 13.52 -21.30
C TYR A 787 8.80 13.52 -19.80
N ASN A 788 8.94 12.34 -19.17
CA ASN A 788 9.42 12.27 -17.80
C ASN A 788 10.79 12.95 -17.68
N TYR A 789 11.00 13.64 -16.56
CA TYR A 789 12.22 14.37 -16.28
C TYR A 789 12.63 14.17 -14.83
N THR A 790 13.90 13.89 -14.61
CA THR A 790 14.51 13.86 -13.28
C THR A 790 15.10 15.24 -13.01
N SER A 791 14.59 15.90 -11.98
CA SER A 791 15.09 17.20 -11.52
C SER A 791 16.29 17.01 -10.62
N ALA A 792 17.29 17.89 -10.73
CA ALA A 792 18.42 17.96 -9.81
C ALA A 792 18.84 19.41 -9.53
N GLY A 793 19.22 19.70 -8.29
CA GLY A 793 19.78 20.99 -7.90
C GLY A 793 19.39 21.41 -6.48
N THR A 794 19.79 22.64 -6.12
CA THR A 794 19.45 23.26 -4.84
C THR A 794 18.01 23.76 -4.86
N THR A 795 17.24 23.39 -3.85
CA THR A 795 15.83 23.75 -3.69
C THR A 795 15.50 24.14 -2.26
N ILE A 796 14.34 24.77 -2.09
CA ILE A 796 13.71 24.97 -0.81
C ILE A 796 12.57 23.96 -0.70
N HIS A 797 12.68 23.07 0.26
CA HIS A 797 11.62 22.16 0.67
C HIS A 797 10.67 22.89 1.61
N GLU A 798 9.42 23.04 1.17
CA GLU A 798 8.33 23.55 1.99
C GLU A 798 7.72 22.39 2.77
N ASP A 799 8.18 22.16 4.01
CA ASP A 799 7.64 21.09 4.88
C ASP A 799 6.39 21.57 5.62
N PHE A 800 5.25 20.92 5.41
CA PHE A 800 3.99 21.30 6.04
C PHE A 800 3.88 20.54 7.37
N THR A 801 4.21 21.22 8.46
CA THR A 801 4.29 20.60 9.79
C THR A 801 2.94 20.04 10.23
N SER A 802 2.86 18.70 10.32
CA SER A 802 1.66 17.98 10.79
C SER A 802 0.40 18.33 10.01
N TYR A 803 0.53 18.42 8.68
CA TYR A 803 -0.45 19.06 7.80
C TYR A 803 -1.90 18.58 7.96
N TYR A 804 -2.18 17.33 7.61
CA TYR A 804 -3.52 16.74 7.73
C TYR A 804 -4.05 16.67 9.17
N PRO A 805 -3.24 16.34 10.18
CA PRO A 805 -3.64 16.51 11.57
C PRO A 805 -4.13 17.93 11.90
N LEU A 806 -3.41 18.97 11.48
CA LEU A 806 -3.80 20.35 11.72
C LEU A 806 -5.11 20.70 11.00
N LEU A 807 -5.28 20.28 9.74
CA LEU A 807 -6.53 20.50 9.01
C LEU A 807 -7.72 19.85 9.72
N LEU A 808 -7.59 18.61 10.22
CA LEU A 808 -8.66 17.92 10.95
C LEU A 808 -9.00 18.60 12.28
N THR A 809 -8.01 19.12 13.02
CA THR A 809 -8.23 19.96 14.20
C THR A 809 -8.98 21.23 13.84
N ASN A 810 -8.59 21.90 12.75
CA ASN A 810 -9.26 23.11 12.27
C ASN A 810 -10.68 22.85 11.74
N MET A 811 -11.00 21.61 11.39
CA MET A 811 -12.35 21.15 11.02
C MET A 811 -13.15 20.59 12.21
N ALA A 812 -12.62 20.67 13.43
CA ALA A 812 -13.22 20.12 14.66
C ALA A 812 -13.65 18.65 14.51
N ALA A 813 -12.82 17.85 13.85
CA ALA A 813 -13.20 16.52 13.36
C ALA A 813 -13.55 15.54 14.48
N PHE A 814 -12.80 15.55 15.58
CA PHE A 814 -12.87 14.54 16.66
C PHE A 814 -13.32 15.12 18.00
N THR A 815 -14.07 16.23 17.95
CA THR A 815 -14.71 16.82 19.13
C THR A 815 -15.67 15.82 19.79
N ASN A 816 -15.50 15.57 21.09
CA ASN A 816 -16.22 14.52 21.82
C ASN A 816 -16.66 15.00 23.23
N ALA A 817 -17.97 15.21 23.40
CA ALA A 817 -18.56 15.68 24.65
C ALA A 817 -18.46 14.66 25.82
N ASP A 818 -18.31 13.38 25.53
CA ASP A 818 -18.07 12.36 26.56
C ASP A 818 -16.71 12.54 27.24
N LEU A 819 -15.78 13.26 26.61
CA LEU A 819 -14.47 13.56 27.18
C LEU A 819 -14.49 14.84 28.05
N GLY A 820 -15.66 15.45 28.24
CA GLY A 820 -15.86 16.67 29.01
C GLY A 820 -15.77 17.94 28.16
N ILE A 821 -15.64 19.06 28.87
CA ILE A 821 -15.49 20.39 28.28
C ILE A 821 -14.02 20.81 28.40
N ASP A 822 -13.45 21.33 27.33
CA ASP A 822 -12.17 22.00 27.34
C ASP A 822 -12.29 23.36 28.05
N GLU A 823 -11.54 23.52 29.14
CA GLU A 823 -11.55 24.72 29.97
C GLU A 823 -11.05 25.97 29.25
N LYS A 824 -10.16 25.83 28.24
CA LYS A 824 -9.61 26.95 27.47
C LYS A 824 -10.65 27.53 26.52
N THR A 825 -11.42 26.66 25.87
CA THR A 825 -12.35 27.04 24.79
C THR A 825 -13.81 27.07 25.22
N GLY A 826 -14.16 26.43 26.35
CA GLY A 826 -15.54 26.23 26.82
C GLY A 826 -16.35 25.26 25.96
N ARG A 827 -15.69 24.46 25.12
CA ARG A 827 -16.33 23.57 24.12
C ARG A 827 -16.14 22.10 24.48
N PRO A 828 -16.93 21.18 23.91
CA PRO A 828 -16.64 19.76 24.02
C PRO A 828 -15.18 19.49 23.64
N ARG A 829 -14.52 18.66 24.43
CA ARG A 829 -13.08 18.45 24.32
C ARG A 829 -12.73 17.75 23.01
N ASP A 830 -11.68 18.21 22.34
CA ASP A 830 -11.10 17.55 21.17
C ASP A 830 -9.77 16.90 21.57
N ARG A 831 -9.83 15.59 21.85
CA ARG A 831 -8.64 14.82 22.25
C ARG A 831 -7.60 14.71 21.14
N TYR A 832 -8.02 14.83 19.88
CA TYR A 832 -7.08 14.83 18.75
C TYR A 832 -6.22 16.10 18.78
N SER A 833 -6.84 17.25 19.07
CA SER A 833 -6.13 18.51 19.31
C SER A 833 -5.18 18.43 20.51
N ASP A 834 -5.61 17.82 21.62
CA ASP A 834 -4.73 17.62 22.79
C ASP A 834 -3.49 16.78 22.45
N ILE A 835 -3.67 15.70 21.70
CA ILE A 835 -2.59 14.80 21.27
C ILE A 835 -1.63 15.53 20.32
N PHE A 836 -2.17 16.40 19.45
CA PHE A 836 -1.37 17.28 18.61
C PHE A 836 -0.50 18.23 19.47
N GLU A 837 -1.08 18.92 20.47
CA GLU A 837 -0.31 19.77 21.39
C GLU A 837 0.77 18.97 22.14
N GLN A 838 0.44 17.77 22.62
CA GLN A 838 1.37 16.88 23.32
C GLN A 838 2.56 16.48 22.45
N LYS A 839 2.34 16.18 21.16
CA LYS A 839 3.41 15.87 20.19
C LYS A 839 4.45 16.99 20.16
N GLU A 840 4.00 18.24 20.11
CA GLU A 840 4.88 19.42 20.05
C GLU A 840 5.61 19.63 21.39
N ILE A 841 4.91 19.49 22.52
CA ILE A 841 5.50 19.57 23.86
C ILE A 841 6.59 18.51 24.05
N TYR A 842 6.32 17.24 23.73
CA TYR A 842 7.31 16.17 23.85
C TYR A 842 8.48 16.39 22.88
N GLY A 843 8.22 16.93 21.68
CA GLY A 843 9.26 17.33 20.73
C GLY A 843 10.21 18.39 21.30
N ALA A 844 9.68 19.42 21.95
CA ALA A 844 10.45 20.47 22.58
C ALA A 844 11.24 19.95 23.79
N GLN A 845 10.58 19.20 24.69
CA GLN A 845 11.23 18.63 25.88
C GLN A 845 12.38 17.69 25.50
N ARG A 846 12.22 16.85 24.46
CA ARG A 846 13.28 15.94 24.00
C ARG A 846 14.55 16.68 23.52
N LYS A 847 14.41 17.91 23.01
CA LYS A 847 15.53 18.73 22.54
C LYS A 847 16.27 19.44 23.70
N ASP A 848 15.74 19.39 24.92
CA ASP A 848 16.38 20.01 26.09
C ASP A 848 17.67 19.24 26.47
N PRO A 849 18.86 19.88 26.41
CA PRO A 849 20.12 19.23 26.76
C PRO A 849 20.25 18.90 28.25
N SER A 850 19.38 19.42 29.13
CA SER A 850 19.43 19.18 30.59
C SER A 850 18.78 17.87 31.05
N ILE A 851 18.05 17.19 30.17
CA ILE A 851 17.32 15.94 30.47
C ILE A 851 18.24 14.72 30.23
N ASP A 852 18.15 13.69 31.08
CA ASP A 852 18.91 12.46 30.94
C ASP A 852 18.47 11.58 29.75
N GLU A 853 19.36 10.73 29.23
CA GLU A 853 19.09 9.90 28.04
C GLU A 853 17.90 8.94 28.20
N LYS A 854 17.66 8.40 29.40
CA LYS A 854 16.53 7.50 29.65
C LYS A 854 15.21 8.27 29.55
N THR A 855 15.16 9.48 30.10
CA THR A 855 14.00 10.36 29.96
C THR A 855 13.81 10.83 28.51
N LYS A 856 14.88 11.14 27.78
CA LYS A 856 14.80 11.45 26.34
C LYS A 856 14.24 10.29 25.52
N GLN A 857 14.67 9.06 25.82
CA GLN A 857 14.13 7.86 25.18
C GLN A 857 12.63 7.71 25.44
N ARG A 858 12.19 7.89 26.69
CA ARG A 858 10.77 7.86 27.07
C ARG A 858 9.96 8.94 26.35
N LEU A 859 10.45 10.17 26.30
CA LEU A 859 9.81 11.27 25.56
C LEU A 859 9.77 10.98 24.05
N GLY A 860 10.79 10.30 23.52
CA GLY A 860 10.80 9.77 22.15
C GLY A 860 9.64 8.82 21.89
N ILE A 861 9.45 7.81 22.74
CA ILE A 861 8.35 6.83 22.62
C ILE A 861 6.99 7.54 22.69
N LEU A 862 6.81 8.47 23.64
CA LEU A 862 5.56 9.23 23.78
C LEU A 862 5.26 10.09 22.53
N ARG A 863 6.26 10.77 21.98
CA ARG A 863 6.12 11.58 20.76
C ARG A 863 5.79 10.74 19.53
N GLU A 864 6.40 9.55 19.39
CA GLU A 864 6.03 8.64 18.31
C GLU A 864 4.63 8.05 18.52
N GLY A 865 4.22 7.84 19.78
CA GLY A 865 2.85 7.48 20.19
C GLY A 865 1.80 8.46 19.68
N THR A 866 2.01 9.75 19.95
CA THR A 866 1.10 10.79 19.49
C THR A 866 1.08 10.89 17.96
N LYS A 867 2.25 10.86 17.29
CA LYS A 867 2.31 10.82 15.81
C LYS A 867 1.55 9.65 15.20
N LEU A 868 1.66 8.45 15.79
CA LEU A 868 0.95 7.27 15.31
C LEU A 868 -0.56 7.49 15.33
N ILE A 869 -1.09 7.99 16.45
CA ILE A 869 -2.53 8.26 16.61
C ILE A 869 -2.98 9.27 15.55
N LEU A 870 -2.24 10.38 15.40
CA LEU A 870 -2.56 11.44 14.43
C LEU A 870 -2.62 10.88 12.99
N ASN A 871 -1.58 10.15 12.58
CA ASN A 871 -1.52 9.59 11.22
C ASN A 871 -2.58 8.49 10.98
N SER A 872 -2.89 7.70 12.00
CA SER A 872 -3.79 6.54 11.88
C SER A 872 -5.27 6.92 11.95
N ALA A 873 -5.62 8.01 12.64
CA ALA A 873 -7.00 8.46 12.79
C ALA A 873 -7.66 8.74 11.44
N THR A 874 -6.93 9.37 10.51
CA THR A 874 -7.43 9.65 9.15
C THR A 874 -7.83 8.37 8.40
N GLY A 875 -7.03 7.30 8.54
CA GLY A 875 -7.33 6.01 7.91
C GLY A 875 -8.56 5.32 8.51
N ALA A 876 -8.71 5.37 9.84
CA ALA A 876 -9.89 4.85 10.54
C ALA A 876 -11.16 5.67 10.22
N ALA A 877 -11.02 6.98 10.05
CA ALA A 877 -12.10 7.91 9.71
C ALA A 877 -12.59 7.77 8.26
N ASP A 878 -11.75 7.25 7.35
CA ASP A 878 -12.08 7.01 5.94
C ASP A 878 -12.17 5.52 5.57
N ALA A 879 -12.43 4.66 6.55
CA ALA A 879 -12.51 3.23 6.31
C ALA A 879 -13.72 2.88 5.42
N GLY A 880 -13.57 1.86 4.57
CA GLY A 880 -14.68 1.30 3.79
C GLY A 880 -15.66 0.42 4.59
N HIS A 881 -15.54 0.41 5.91
CA HIS A 881 -16.37 -0.33 6.86
C HIS A 881 -16.63 0.55 8.09
N ASP A 882 -17.61 0.17 8.91
CA ASP A 882 -18.00 0.97 10.06
C ASP A 882 -16.91 1.01 11.15
N THR A 883 -16.54 2.22 11.57
CA THR A 883 -15.58 2.44 12.67
C THR A 883 -16.16 3.44 13.68
N PRO A 884 -15.67 3.45 14.93
CA PRO A 884 -16.13 4.41 15.94
C PRO A 884 -15.95 5.88 15.55
N ILE A 885 -15.06 6.19 14.60
CA ILE A 885 -14.72 7.55 14.19
C ILE A 885 -14.94 7.78 12.69
N LEU A 886 -15.80 7.01 12.04
CA LEU A 886 -16.08 7.11 10.61
C LEU A 886 -16.64 8.50 10.23
N MET A 887 -15.98 9.17 9.29
CA MET A 887 -16.35 10.50 8.78
C MET A 887 -15.85 10.74 7.33
N ASN A 888 -16.31 9.93 6.38
CA ASN A 888 -15.84 9.97 4.99
C ASN A 888 -15.96 11.37 4.36
N ASN A 889 -17.08 12.08 4.55
CA ASN A 889 -17.27 13.39 3.93
C ASN A 889 -16.24 14.41 4.44
N ARG A 890 -15.98 14.39 5.75
CA ARG A 890 -14.98 15.27 6.37
C ARG A 890 -13.56 14.95 5.93
N VAL A 891 -13.18 13.66 5.83
CA VAL A 891 -11.84 13.26 5.35
C VAL A 891 -11.65 13.60 3.86
N ILE A 892 -12.66 13.37 3.02
CA ILE A 892 -12.62 13.78 1.60
C ILE A 892 -12.44 15.29 1.48
N ALA A 893 -13.22 16.08 2.23
CA ALA A 893 -13.09 17.53 2.26
C ALA A 893 -11.68 17.96 2.70
N MET A 894 -11.16 17.39 3.77
CA MET A 894 -9.80 17.66 4.26
C MET A 894 -8.73 17.39 3.19
N ARG A 895 -8.78 16.24 2.51
CA ARG A 895 -7.81 15.90 1.45
C ARG A 895 -7.85 16.90 0.30
N ILE A 896 -9.04 17.30 -0.14
CA ILE A 896 -9.21 18.25 -1.25
C ILE A 896 -8.77 19.67 -0.84
N ILE A 897 -9.15 20.12 0.37
CA ILE A 897 -8.68 21.39 0.95
C ILE A 897 -7.15 21.41 1.00
N GLY A 898 -6.53 20.33 1.49
CA GLY A 898 -5.07 20.21 1.53
C GLY A 898 -4.43 20.34 0.14
N GLN A 899 -4.95 19.61 -0.86
CA GLN A 899 -4.43 19.72 -2.23
C GLN A 899 -4.54 21.14 -2.80
N LEU A 900 -5.65 21.84 -2.55
CA LEU A 900 -5.85 23.22 -3.00
C LEU A 900 -4.87 24.20 -2.33
N PHE A 901 -4.58 23.99 -1.05
CA PHE A 901 -3.60 24.78 -0.31
C PHE A 901 -2.17 24.53 -0.77
N SER A 902 -1.74 23.27 -0.91
CA SER A 902 -0.41 22.93 -1.44
C SER A 902 -0.21 23.50 -2.85
N TRP A 903 -1.22 23.36 -3.72
CA TRP A 903 -1.18 23.96 -5.06
C TRP A 903 -1.11 25.50 -4.99
N ARG A 904 -1.90 26.14 -4.11
CA ARG A 904 -1.91 27.60 -3.98
C ARG A 904 -0.53 28.15 -3.60
N ILE A 905 0.20 27.49 -2.69
CA ILE A 905 1.57 27.87 -2.34
C ILE A 905 2.49 27.74 -3.56
N GLY A 906 2.50 26.59 -4.23
CA GLY A 906 3.35 26.39 -5.41
C GLY A 906 3.03 27.35 -6.56
N GLN A 907 1.74 27.67 -6.75
CA GLN A 907 1.30 28.66 -7.75
C GLN A 907 1.69 30.09 -7.34
N ALA A 908 1.61 30.46 -6.06
CA ALA A 908 2.07 31.76 -5.56
C ALA A 908 3.59 31.93 -5.73
N GLN A 909 4.38 30.90 -5.41
CA GLN A 909 5.82 30.91 -5.66
C GLN A 909 6.13 30.97 -7.16
N SER A 910 5.37 30.27 -8.01
CA SER A 910 5.54 30.33 -9.47
C SER A 910 5.23 31.72 -10.03
N LEU A 911 4.26 32.44 -9.47
CA LEU A 911 4.01 33.86 -9.79
C LEU A 911 5.19 34.75 -9.40
N ALA A 912 5.91 34.40 -8.34
CA ALA A 912 7.15 35.06 -7.91
C ALA A 912 8.41 34.57 -8.66
N GLY A 913 8.27 33.67 -9.64
CA GLY A 913 9.36 33.20 -10.50
C GLY A 913 9.91 31.81 -10.16
N ALA A 914 9.34 31.10 -9.19
CA ALA A 914 9.79 29.77 -8.82
C ALA A 914 9.51 28.72 -9.91
N THR A 915 10.34 27.68 -9.94
CA THR A 915 10.01 26.42 -10.60
C THR A 915 9.73 25.36 -9.54
N ILE A 916 8.53 24.79 -9.57
CA ILE A 916 8.14 23.74 -8.63
C ILE A 916 8.55 22.40 -9.21
N ILE A 917 9.55 21.75 -8.61
CA ILE A 917 10.17 20.56 -9.20
C ILE A 917 9.52 19.25 -8.74
N SER A 918 8.86 19.30 -7.58
CA SER A 918 8.18 18.17 -6.99
C SER A 918 7.11 18.68 -6.04
N THR A 919 5.94 18.04 -6.06
CA THR A 919 4.83 18.36 -5.17
C THR A 919 4.24 17.06 -4.69
N ASN A 920 4.05 16.93 -3.39
CA ASN A 920 3.29 15.86 -2.80
C ASN A 920 2.23 16.46 -1.87
N THR A 921 1.52 15.57 -1.18
CA THR A 921 0.41 15.94 -0.32
C THR A 921 0.82 16.73 0.92
N ASP A 922 2.06 16.58 1.38
CA ASP A 922 2.57 17.12 2.66
C ASP A 922 3.64 18.21 2.45
N GLY A 923 3.97 18.56 1.21
CA GLY A 923 5.03 19.49 0.89
C GLY A 923 5.31 19.65 -0.60
N LEU A 924 6.16 20.62 -0.91
CA LEU A 924 6.64 20.86 -2.27
C LEU A 924 8.09 21.32 -2.26
N TYR A 925 8.75 21.19 -3.40
CA TYR A 925 10.14 21.60 -3.61
C TYR A 925 10.16 22.69 -4.65
N SER A 926 10.66 23.85 -4.26
CA SER A 926 10.71 25.04 -5.11
C SER A 926 12.16 25.45 -5.39
N VAL A 927 12.45 25.80 -6.64
CA VAL A 927 13.69 26.49 -7.01
C VAL A 927 13.37 27.98 -6.98
N LEU A 928 13.76 28.63 -5.90
CA LEU A 928 13.57 30.05 -5.61
C LEU A 928 14.63 30.51 -4.60
N ASP A 929 14.95 31.80 -4.55
CA ASP A 929 15.80 32.34 -3.48
C ASP A 929 15.03 32.42 -2.15
N MET A 930 15.74 32.20 -1.03
CA MET A 930 15.13 32.12 0.30
C MET A 930 14.42 33.42 0.72
N GLU A 931 14.91 34.59 0.30
CA GLU A 931 14.29 35.88 0.64
C GLU A 931 12.93 36.03 -0.03
N THR A 932 12.86 35.80 -1.34
CA THR A 932 11.60 35.80 -2.09
C THR A 932 10.66 34.72 -1.58
N ASN A 933 11.19 33.54 -1.24
CA ASN A 933 10.40 32.44 -0.71
C ASN A 933 9.70 32.81 0.59
N GLN A 934 10.46 33.29 1.58
CA GLN A 934 9.92 33.68 2.88
C GLN A 934 8.85 34.77 2.74
N ARG A 935 9.06 35.75 1.85
CA ARG A 935 8.06 36.78 1.58
C ARG A 935 6.75 36.19 1.07
N VAL A 936 6.81 35.25 0.11
CA VAL A 936 5.61 34.59 -0.44
C VAL A 936 4.92 33.76 0.64
N LEU A 937 5.67 33.04 1.48
CA LEU A 937 5.10 32.28 2.60
C LEU A 937 4.42 33.20 3.62
N ASP A 938 5.04 34.32 4.00
CA ASP A 938 4.45 35.28 4.94
C ASP A 938 3.11 35.85 4.42
N GLU A 939 3.05 36.15 3.11
CA GLU A 939 1.87 36.66 2.41
C GLU A 939 0.74 35.61 2.32
N HIS A 940 1.07 34.34 2.08
CA HIS A 940 0.08 33.31 1.72
C HIS A 940 -0.20 32.27 2.82
N ALA A 941 0.79 31.86 3.61
CA ALA A 941 0.63 30.85 4.66
C ALA A 941 -0.32 31.33 5.78
N THR A 942 -0.26 32.62 6.14
CA THR A 942 -1.18 33.25 7.10
C THR A 942 -2.64 33.10 6.67
N ALA A 943 -2.92 33.22 5.37
CA ALA A 943 -4.28 33.09 4.82
C ALA A 943 -4.79 31.64 4.80
N ILE A 944 -3.87 30.67 4.79
CA ILE A 944 -4.16 29.23 4.78
C ILE A 944 -4.28 28.68 6.21
N GLY A 945 -3.60 29.31 7.19
CA GLY A 945 -3.65 28.92 8.59
C GLY A 945 -2.86 27.64 8.90
N VAL A 946 -1.81 27.36 8.12
CA VAL A 946 -0.95 26.19 8.25
C VAL A 946 0.51 26.65 8.37
N GLN A 947 1.25 26.05 9.29
CA GLN A 947 2.68 26.30 9.46
C GLN A 947 3.46 25.58 8.37
N ILE A 948 4.30 26.32 7.66
CA ILE A 948 5.20 25.83 6.61
C ILE A 948 6.61 26.20 7.04
N GLU A 949 7.50 25.21 7.10
CA GLU A 949 8.90 25.39 7.47
C GLU A 949 9.76 25.21 6.21
N PRO A 950 10.37 26.30 5.68
CA PRO A 950 11.26 26.20 4.54
C PRO A 950 12.62 25.63 4.96
N GLU A 951 13.09 24.61 4.25
CA GLU A 951 14.41 23.98 4.44
C GLU A 951 15.18 23.95 3.12
N GLU A 952 16.36 24.57 3.08
CA GLU A 952 17.23 24.54 1.90
C GLU A 952 18.01 23.22 1.84
N LEU A 953 17.94 22.54 0.70
CA LEU A 953 18.63 21.27 0.45
C LEU A 953 18.93 21.05 -1.03
N ASP A 954 19.92 20.21 -1.31
CA ASP A 954 20.12 19.69 -2.67
C ASP A 954 19.29 18.43 -2.86
N ILE A 955 18.74 18.23 -4.06
CA ILE A 955 17.86 17.10 -4.34
C ILE A 955 18.11 16.54 -5.73
N VAL A 956 17.89 15.23 -5.87
CA VAL A 956 17.61 14.56 -7.15
C VAL A 956 16.25 13.89 -7.03
N SER A 957 15.30 14.27 -7.88
CA SER A 957 13.90 13.84 -7.81
C SER A 957 13.39 13.38 -9.16
N LYS A 958 13.01 12.11 -9.27
CA LYS A 958 12.39 11.54 -10.49
C LYS A 958 10.89 11.85 -10.54
N ASP A 959 10.25 11.81 -9.38
CA ASP A 959 8.83 12.06 -9.19
C ASP A 959 8.54 12.38 -7.71
N SER A 960 7.27 12.60 -7.36
CA SER A 960 6.85 12.97 -6.00
C SER A 960 7.19 11.92 -4.93
N ASN A 961 7.50 10.68 -5.32
CA ASN A 961 7.74 9.55 -4.41
C ASN A 961 9.19 9.08 -4.41
N SER A 962 9.93 9.25 -5.51
CA SER A 962 11.29 8.73 -5.71
C SER A 962 12.29 9.88 -5.78
N ARG A 963 13.05 10.08 -4.71
CA ARG A 963 14.00 11.19 -4.56
C ARG A 963 15.14 10.87 -3.59
N ALA A 964 16.23 11.62 -3.73
CA ALA A 964 17.34 11.68 -2.78
C ALA A 964 17.58 13.15 -2.41
N GLU A 965 17.50 13.46 -1.13
CA GLU A 965 17.74 14.77 -0.52
C GLU A 965 19.10 14.75 0.17
N PHE A 966 19.88 15.82 0.01
CA PHE A 966 21.21 16.01 0.56
C PHE A 966 21.22 17.32 1.34
N LEU A 967 21.35 17.23 2.66
CA LEU A 967 21.39 18.40 3.54
C LEU A 967 22.84 18.83 3.79
N SER A 968 23.02 20.12 4.06
CA SER A 968 24.34 20.73 4.32
C SER A 968 25.10 20.14 5.52
N ASN A 969 24.40 19.48 6.45
CA ASN A 969 24.97 18.76 7.59
C ASN A 969 25.50 17.35 7.23
N GLY A 970 25.41 16.95 5.95
CA GLY A 970 25.79 15.62 5.47
C GLY A 970 24.70 14.56 5.60
N TYR A 971 23.50 14.92 6.08
CA TYR A 971 22.36 14.01 6.16
C TYR A 971 21.81 13.72 4.76
N ILE A 972 21.53 12.44 4.51
CA ILE A 972 20.98 11.96 3.24
C ILE A 972 19.64 11.29 3.54
N ASN A 973 18.60 11.71 2.82
CA ASN A 973 17.28 11.09 2.89
C ASN A 973 16.85 10.64 1.51
N ALA A 974 16.69 9.32 1.30
CA ALA A 974 16.24 8.77 0.03
C ALA A 974 14.96 7.96 0.21
N ALA A 975 14.05 8.09 -0.75
CA ALA A 975 12.70 7.54 -0.72
C ALA A 975 12.31 6.90 -2.06
N GLY A 976 11.21 6.14 -2.04
CA GLY A 976 10.68 5.45 -3.22
C GLY A 976 11.62 4.34 -3.66
N ASP A 977 12.01 4.37 -4.93
CA ASP A 977 12.91 3.38 -5.54
C ASP A 977 14.32 3.35 -4.92
N LEU A 978 14.67 4.30 -4.03
CA LEU A 978 15.99 4.41 -3.37
C LEU A 978 15.92 4.10 -1.86
N ALA A 979 14.79 3.59 -1.36
CA ALA A 979 14.53 3.50 0.07
C ALA A 979 15.37 2.44 0.82
N CYS A 980 16.21 1.68 0.12
CA CYS A 980 17.18 0.72 0.68
C CYS A 980 18.64 1.14 0.42
N TRP A 981 18.91 2.43 0.18
CA TRP A 981 20.27 2.93 -0.06
C TRP A 981 21.26 2.71 1.10
N ASP A 982 20.77 2.67 2.35
CA ASP A 982 21.59 2.34 3.55
C ASP A 982 21.57 0.83 3.88
N GLY A 983 21.16 0.03 2.89
CA GLY A 983 21.08 -1.41 2.95
C GLY A 983 19.64 -1.93 3.09
N PRO A 984 19.50 -3.26 3.03
CA PRO A 984 18.21 -3.92 3.20
C PRO A 984 17.59 -3.59 4.55
N ASN A 985 16.27 -3.43 4.59
CA ASN A 985 15.54 -3.19 5.82
C ASN A 985 14.16 -3.84 5.76
N SER A 986 13.54 -4.05 6.92
CA SER A 986 12.23 -4.70 7.02
C SER A 986 11.05 -3.77 6.67
N ARG A 987 11.27 -2.49 6.36
CA ARG A 987 10.19 -1.54 6.02
C ARG A 987 9.78 -1.65 4.56
N ASN A 988 10.76 -1.81 3.68
CA ASN A 988 10.57 -1.73 2.24
C ASN A 988 10.74 -3.11 1.60
N SER A 989 9.95 -3.36 0.55
CA SER A 989 10.15 -4.54 -0.27
C SER A 989 11.23 -4.23 -1.30
N LEU A 990 12.19 -5.12 -1.43
CA LEU A 990 13.30 -4.99 -2.34
C LEU A 990 13.26 -6.15 -3.36
N ASP A 991 13.42 -5.83 -4.65
CA ASP A 991 13.37 -6.78 -5.78
C ASP A 991 14.68 -6.82 -6.60
N HIS A 992 15.70 -6.12 -6.12
CA HIS A 992 17.04 -6.04 -6.67
C HIS A 992 18.06 -5.87 -5.52
N PRO A 993 19.37 -5.98 -5.76
CA PRO A 993 20.36 -5.79 -4.68
C PRO A 993 20.38 -4.34 -4.16
N ALA A 994 20.41 -4.15 -2.84
CA ALA A 994 20.48 -2.81 -2.22
C ALA A 994 21.73 -2.00 -2.64
N PHE A 995 22.74 -2.70 -3.16
CA PHE A 995 23.88 -2.11 -3.87
C PHE A 995 23.47 -1.05 -4.89
N VAL A 996 22.40 -1.30 -5.68
CA VAL A 996 21.97 -0.39 -6.74
C VAL A 996 21.51 0.94 -6.13
N ASP A 997 20.64 0.91 -5.12
CA ASP A 997 20.18 2.11 -4.41
C ASP A 997 21.35 2.91 -3.83
N HIS A 998 22.30 2.22 -3.17
CA HIS A 998 23.47 2.86 -2.56
C HIS A 998 24.32 3.59 -3.61
N VAL A 999 24.64 2.91 -4.71
CA VAL A 999 25.44 3.47 -5.80
C VAL A 999 24.73 4.63 -6.47
N LEU A 1000 23.42 4.52 -6.72
CA LEU A 1000 22.63 5.62 -7.30
C LEU A 1000 22.65 6.85 -6.40
N VAL A 1001 22.38 6.71 -5.10
CA VAL A 1001 22.40 7.84 -4.15
C VAL A 1001 23.78 8.49 -4.07
N LYS A 1002 24.86 7.71 -4.03
CA LYS A 1002 26.22 8.24 -4.02
C LYS A 1002 26.59 8.91 -5.35
N TYR A 1003 26.13 8.38 -6.48
CA TYR A 1003 26.34 9.02 -7.78
C TYR A 1003 25.56 10.32 -7.93
N PHE A 1004 24.32 10.38 -7.43
CA PHE A 1004 23.54 11.61 -7.34
C PHE A 1004 24.24 12.66 -6.46
N GLN A 1005 24.90 12.25 -5.38
CA GLN A 1005 25.72 13.14 -4.57
C GLN A 1005 26.87 13.76 -5.40
N LEU A 1006 27.49 13.01 -6.31
CA LEU A 1006 28.52 13.55 -7.21
C LEU A 1006 27.94 14.57 -8.21
N ILE A 1007 26.73 14.32 -8.72
CA ILE A 1007 26.02 15.23 -9.65
C ILE A 1007 25.70 16.55 -8.96
N VAL A 1008 25.08 16.54 -7.78
CA VAL A 1008 24.71 17.79 -7.07
C VAL A 1008 25.95 18.59 -6.64
N ASN A 1009 27.07 17.90 -6.36
CA ASN A 1009 28.36 18.53 -6.07
C ASN A 1009 29.08 19.08 -7.31
N ASN A 1010 28.49 19.00 -8.52
CA ASN A 1010 29.10 19.41 -9.78
C ASN A 1010 30.49 18.76 -10.02
N THR A 1011 30.61 17.47 -9.69
CA THR A 1011 31.87 16.74 -9.81
C THR A 1011 32.26 16.59 -11.28
N VAL A 1012 33.50 16.95 -11.63
CA VAL A 1012 34.08 16.65 -12.94
C VAL A 1012 34.72 15.26 -12.88
N PRO A 1013 34.30 14.30 -13.72
CA PRO A 1013 34.87 12.95 -13.69
C PRO A 1013 36.33 12.96 -14.11
N GLU A 1014 37.14 12.09 -13.51
CA GLU A 1014 38.56 11.98 -13.86
C GLU A 1014 38.74 11.40 -15.28
N ILE A 1015 37.89 10.45 -15.64
CA ILE A 1015 37.85 9.83 -16.96
C ILE A 1015 36.44 10.05 -17.53
N PRO A 1016 36.27 10.91 -18.55
CA PRO A 1016 34.96 11.13 -19.16
C PRO A 1016 34.51 9.90 -19.98
N GLU A 1017 33.20 9.68 -20.07
CA GLU A 1017 32.64 8.56 -20.86
C GLU A 1017 32.88 8.72 -22.36
N THR A 1018 32.88 9.96 -22.84
CA THR A 1018 33.21 10.29 -24.22
C THR A 1018 34.15 11.49 -24.28
N PRO A 1019 34.99 11.63 -25.34
CA PRO A 1019 35.91 12.75 -25.46
C PRO A 1019 35.25 14.13 -25.42
N GLU A 1020 33.98 14.23 -25.84
CA GLU A 1020 33.20 15.47 -25.85
C GLU A 1020 32.83 15.96 -24.43
N LEU A 1021 32.95 15.11 -23.41
CA LEU A 1021 32.64 15.42 -22.01
C LEU A 1021 33.89 15.79 -21.18
N GLU A 1022 35.04 16.01 -21.81
CA GLU A 1022 36.27 16.41 -21.11
C GLU A 1022 36.08 17.75 -20.38
N GLY A 1023 36.33 17.75 -19.06
CA GLY A 1023 36.17 18.94 -18.20
C GLY A 1023 34.72 19.32 -17.90
N VAL A 1024 33.74 18.54 -18.35
CA VAL A 1024 32.31 18.77 -18.11
C VAL A 1024 31.88 18.05 -16.83
N PRO A 1025 31.21 18.73 -15.88
CA PRO A 1025 30.64 18.07 -14.70
C PRO A 1025 29.63 16.97 -15.05
N LEU A 1026 29.50 15.98 -14.17
CA LEU A 1026 28.47 14.95 -14.26
C LEU A 1026 27.07 15.58 -14.24
N ALA A 1027 26.20 15.14 -15.15
CA ALA A 1027 24.84 15.65 -15.26
C ALA A 1027 23.84 14.53 -15.62
N LEU A 1028 22.55 14.78 -15.35
CA LEU A 1028 21.48 13.80 -15.55
C LEU A 1028 21.19 13.48 -17.02
N ASP A 1029 21.67 14.28 -17.97
CA ASP A 1029 21.51 14.03 -19.41
C ASP A 1029 22.60 13.12 -20.02
N GLN A 1030 23.67 12.89 -19.26
CA GLN A 1030 24.79 12.03 -19.63
C GLN A 1030 24.53 10.57 -19.21
N PRO A 1031 25.11 9.58 -19.91
CA PRO A 1031 25.20 8.21 -19.38
C PRO A 1031 25.92 8.19 -18.02
N MET A 1032 25.57 7.25 -17.15
CA MET A 1032 26.27 7.07 -15.87
C MET A 1032 27.76 6.78 -16.10
N ASN A 1033 28.65 7.52 -15.43
CA ASN A 1033 30.09 7.35 -15.58
C ASN A 1033 30.60 6.13 -14.82
N ARG A 1034 31.08 5.10 -15.53
CA ARG A 1034 31.53 3.83 -14.97
C ARG A 1034 32.77 3.98 -14.08
N HIS A 1035 33.68 4.89 -14.43
CA HIS A 1035 34.90 5.11 -13.64
C HIS A 1035 34.58 5.66 -12.24
N GLU A 1036 33.70 6.65 -12.17
CA GLU A 1036 33.25 7.22 -10.89
C GLU A 1036 32.39 6.23 -10.09
N VAL A 1037 31.55 5.42 -10.76
CA VAL A 1037 30.87 4.30 -10.07
C VAL A 1037 31.88 3.32 -9.47
N SER A 1038 32.94 2.98 -10.20
CA SER A 1038 33.98 2.06 -9.70
C SER A 1038 34.69 2.61 -8.46
N LYS A 1039 34.89 3.92 -8.36
CA LYS A 1039 35.40 4.58 -7.15
C LYS A 1039 34.44 4.47 -5.97
N ILE A 1040 33.13 4.72 -6.19
CA ILE A 1040 32.11 4.54 -5.15
C ILE A 1040 32.17 3.11 -4.60
N VAL A 1041 32.24 2.10 -5.48
CA VAL A 1041 32.34 0.69 -5.07
C VAL A 1041 33.63 0.42 -4.30
N ALA A 1042 34.76 0.97 -4.73
CA ALA A 1042 36.02 0.86 -3.99
C ALA A 1042 35.91 1.46 -2.57
N THR A 1043 35.32 2.65 -2.43
CA THR A 1043 35.06 3.28 -1.13
C THR A 1043 34.14 2.42 -0.25
N MET A 1044 33.08 1.82 -0.81
CA MET A 1044 32.24 0.88 -0.06
C MET A 1044 33.07 -0.27 0.52
N HIS A 1045 33.98 -0.86 -0.25
CA HIS A 1045 34.84 -1.96 0.20
C HIS A 1045 35.91 -1.53 1.22
N GLU A 1046 36.24 -0.24 1.29
CA GLU A 1046 37.13 0.33 2.31
C GLU A 1046 36.39 0.65 3.62
N GLU A 1047 35.15 1.15 3.52
CA GLU A 1047 34.37 1.62 4.67
C GLU A 1047 33.55 0.53 5.36
N PHE A 1048 33.01 -0.43 4.59
CA PHE A 1048 32.12 -1.46 5.12
C PHE A 1048 32.86 -2.75 5.41
N GLU A 1049 32.48 -3.39 6.51
CA GLU A 1049 32.97 -4.74 6.82
C GLU A 1049 32.34 -5.79 5.86
N PRO A 1050 32.97 -6.97 5.68
CA PRO A 1050 32.58 -7.98 4.70
C PRO A 1050 31.10 -8.46 4.74
N LYS A 1051 30.52 -8.68 5.91
CA LYS A 1051 29.13 -9.14 6.10
C LYS A 1051 28.13 -8.04 5.68
N LYS A 1052 28.38 -6.78 6.03
CA LYS A 1052 27.61 -5.61 5.59
C LYS A 1052 27.72 -5.48 4.08
N LEU A 1053 28.90 -5.62 3.48
CA LEU A 1053 29.06 -5.63 2.01
C LEU A 1053 28.19 -6.71 1.36
N LEU A 1054 28.27 -7.96 1.83
CA LEU A 1054 27.42 -9.03 1.33
C LEU A 1054 25.92 -8.71 1.46
N SER A 1055 25.50 -8.04 2.53
CA SER A 1055 24.10 -7.62 2.67
C SER A 1055 23.64 -6.64 1.58
N PHE A 1056 24.53 -5.87 0.95
CA PHE A 1056 24.20 -5.03 -0.20
C PHE A 1056 24.15 -5.81 -1.52
N TYR A 1057 25.02 -6.80 -1.69
CA TYR A 1057 25.10 -7.60 -2.92
C TYR A 1057 24.03 -8.70 -3.01
N GLN A 1058 23.44 -9.13 -1.90
CA GLN A 1058 22.45 -10.20 -1.91
C GLN A 1058 21.20 -9.83 -2.75
N ASN A 1059 20.61 -10.83 -3.38
CA ASN A 1059 19.27 -10.74 -3.95
C ASN A 1059 18.39 -11.86 -3.38
N ILE A 1060 17.14 -11.54 -2.99
CA ILE A 1060 16.19 -12.51 -2.45
C ILE A 1060 15.15 -12.83 -3.52
N LEU A 1061 15.31 -13.99 -4.14
CA LEU A 1061 14.39 -14.49 -5.15
C LEU A 1061 13.26 -15.28 -4.49
N ALA A 1062 12.07 -15.23 -5.08
CA ALA A 1062 10.90 -15.92 -4.56
C ALA A 1062 10.09 -16.60 -5.67
N SER A 1063 9.72 -17.86 -5.46
CA SER A 1063 8.66 -18.53 -6.20
C SER A 1063 7.28 -17.96 -5.81
N SER A 1064 6.25 -18.23 -6.60
CA SER A 1064 4.88 -17.73 -6.41
C SER A 1064 3.87 -18.82 -6.74
N ARG A 1065 3.30 -19.45 -5.71
CA ARG A 1065 2.23 -20.45 -5.86
C ARG A 1065 0.98 -19.85 -6.50
N GLY A 1066 0.57 -18.64 -6.09
CA GLY A 1066 -0.64 -17.99 -6.63
C GLY A 1066 -0.59 -17.67 -8.13
N SER A 1067 0.61 -17.40 -8.67
CA SER A 1067 0.79 -17.17 -10.11
C SER A 1067 1.32 -18.40 -10.86
N ASN A 1068 1.51 -19.54 -10.17
CA ASN A 1068 2.21 -20.72 -10.68
C ASN A 1068 3.53 -20.37 -11.38
N THR A 1069 4.38 -19.62 -10.67
CA THR A 1069 5.74 -19.25 -11.10
C THR A 1069 6.73 -19.87 -10.14
N PHE A 1070 7.55 -20.82 -10.58
CA PHE A 1070 8.51 -21.51 -9.73
C PHE A 1070 9.93 -21.36 -10.29
N LEU A 1071 10.86 -21.04 -9.39
CA LEU A 1071 12.26 -20.86 -9.75
C LEU A 1071 12.96 -22.20 -9.83
N PHE A 1072 13.80 -22.35 -10.83
CA PHE A 1072 14.67 -23.50 -10.97
C PHE A 1072 16.06 -23.05 -11.38
N SER A 1073 17.06 -23.84 -11.00
CA SER A 1073 18.45 -23.64 -11.38
C SER A 1073 18.89 -24.70 -12.39
N VAL A 1074 19.91 -24.38 -13.18
CA VAL A 1074 20.66 -25.34 -13.98
C VAL A 1074 22.16 -25.15 -13.70
N PRO A 1075 22.98 -26.22 -13.71
CA PRO A 1075 24.42 -26.10 -13.56
C PRO A 1075 25.02 -25.08 -14.53
N TYR A 1076 25.85 -24.17 -14.01
CA TYR A 1076 26.67 -23.32 -14.86
C TYR A 1076 27.81 -24.17 -15.44
N ILE A 1077 28.07 -23.99 -16.74
CA ILE A 1077 29.17 -24.62 -17.45
C ILE A 1077 29.85 -23.49 -18.23
N PRO A 1078 31.16 -23.24 -18.00
CA PRO A 1078 31.91 -22.25 -18.76
C PRO A 1078 31.85 -22.57 -20.25
N ALA A 1079 31.60 -21.55 -21.07
CA ALA A 1079 31.66 -21.71 -22.51
C ALA A 1079 33.12 -21.98 -22.93
N ALA A 1080 33.31 -22.86 -23.92
CA ALA A 1080 34.62 -23.03 -24.54
C ALA A 1080 35.03 -21.74 -25.27
N GLU A 1081 36.34 -21.58 -25.52
CA GLU A 1081 36.89 -20.39 -26.16
C GLU A 1081 36.22 -20.15 -27.54
N GLY A 1082 35.43 -19.07 -27.67
CA GLY A 1082 34.68 -18.72 -28.88
C GLY A 1082 33.21 -19.17 -28.92
N GLU A 1083 32.69 -19.83 -27.88
CA GLU A 1083 31.27 -20.19 -27.73
C GLU A 1083 30.53 -19.22 -26.78
N GLU A 1084 29.21 -19.07 -26.95
CA GLU A 1084 28.37 -18.29 -26.05
C GLU A 1084 27.84 -19.14 -24.89
N THR A 1085 27.73 -18.56 -23.69
CA THR A 1085 27.10 -19.22 -22.54
C THR A 1085 25.60 -19.40 -22.80
N HIS A 1086 25.10 -20.63 -22.77
CA HIS A 1086 23.68 -20.89 -22.90
C HIS A 1086 22.91 -20.44 -21.64
N PRO A 1087 21.95 -19.49 -21.74
CA PRO A 1087 21.19 -19.03 -20.57
C PRO A 1087 20.27 -20.13 -20.03
N ALA A 1088 19.81 -19.99 -18.77
CA ALA A 1088 18.83 -20.89 -18.16
C ALA A 1088 17.45 -20.87 -18.85
N THR A 1089 17.21 -19.91 -19.75
CA THR A 1089 16.00 -19.85 -20.59
C THR A 1089 16.13 -20.65 -21.89
N ASP A 1090 17.32 -21.14 -22.24
CA ASP A 1090 17.53 -21.98 -23.43
C ASP A 1090 17.18 -23.43 -23.14
N THR A 1091 15.90 -23.77 -23.31
CA THR A 1091 15.35 -25.09 -23.00
C THR A 1091 15.88 -26.21 -23.89
N THR A 1092 16.56 -25.90 -25.00
CA THR A 1092 17.16 -26.92 -25.87
C THR A 1092 18.32 -27.67 -25.20
N THR A 1093 19.00 -26.99 -24.28
CA THR A 1093 20.17 -27.50 -23.52
C THR A 1093 19.79 -28.14 -22.19
N ILE A 1094 18.51 -28.13 -21.82
CA ILE A 1094 18.02 -28.58 -20.52
C ILE A 1094 17.37 -29.96 -20.66
N ALA A 1095 17.70 -30.86 -19.73
CA ALA A 1095 17.11 -32.19 -19.66
C ALA A 1095 15.68 -32.12 -19.10
N THR A 1096 14.82 -33.05 -19.53
CA THR A 1096 13.49 -33.28 -18.96
C THR A 1096 13.44 -34.69 -18.38
N PRO A 1097 13.79 -34.86 -17.08
CA PRO A 1097 13.62 -36.12 -16.38
C PRO A 1097 12.16 -36.60 -16.44
N THR A 1098 11.93 -37.91 -16.40
CA THR A 1098 10.57 -38.44 -16.28
C THR A 1098 10.28 -38.68 -14.81
N LEU A 1099 9.16 -38.16 -14.30
CA LEU A 1099 8.71 -38.45 -12.94
C LEU A 1099 8.18 -39.89 -12.86
N SER A 1100 8.77 -40.69 -11.99
CA SER A 1100 8.28 -42.02 -11.61
C SER A 1100 7.80 -41.99 -10.17
N PHE A 1101 6.92 -42.92 -9.80
CA PHE A 1101 6.49 -43.10 -8.42
C PHE A 1101 7.12 -44.39 -7.89
N ASP A 1102 7.72 -44.34 -6.70
CA ASP A 1102 8.16 -45.54 -6.01
C ASP A 1102 6.97 -46.34 -5.44
N ALA A 1103 7.25 -47.49 -4.82
CA ALA A 1103 6.22 -48.36 -4.26
C ALA A 1103 5.43 -47.74 -3.09
N TYR A 1104 5.89 -46.60 -2.56
CA TYR A 1104 5.30 -45.85 -1.46
C TYR A 1104 4.62 -44.56 -1.92
N GLY A 1105 4.61 -44.28 -3.23
CA GLY A 1105 4.00 -43.07 -3.80
C GLY A 1105 4.92 -41.86 -3.87
N ASN A 1106 6.21 -41.99 -3.52
CA ASN A 1106 7.17 -40.89 -3.60
C ASN A 1106 7.58 -40.62 -5.05
N LYS A 1107 7.62 -39.35 -5.43
CA LYS A 1107 8.11 -38.91 -6.74
C LYS A 1107 9.63 -39.10 -6.81
N ALA A 1108 10.09 -39.97 -7.71
CA ALA A 1108 11.50 -40.15 -8.04
C ALA A 1108 11.74 -39.77 -9.51
N GLU A 1109 12.65 -38.83 -9.75
CA GLU A 1109 13.08 -38.48 -11.10
C GLU A 1109 13.92 -39.62 -11.72
N VAL A 1110 13.47 -40.15 -12.85
CA VAL A 1110 14.20 -41.15 -13.63
C VAL A 1110 14.79 -40.49 -14.87
N MET A 1111 16.12 -40.54 -14.98
CA MET A 1111 16.85 -40.00 -16.12
C MET A 1111 16.58 -40.83 -17.38
N PRO A 1112 16.20 -40.21 -18.52
CA PRO A 1112 16.09 -40.92 -19.80
C PRO A 1112 17.44 -41.48 -20.27
N THR A 1113 17.42 -42.65 -20.92
CA THR A 1113 18.58 -43.37 -21.49
C THR A 1113 19.41 -42.53 -22.48
N GLN A 1114 20.75 -42.69 -22.47
CA GLN A 1114 21.84 -42.28 -23.41
C GLN A 1114 21.75 -40.98 -24.26
N SER A 1115 20.60 -40.42 -24.62
CA SER A 1115 20.42 -39.17 -25.38
C SER A 1115 20.44 -37.89 -24.53
N THR A 1116 20.69 -38.01 -23.21
CA THR A 1116 20.68 -36.94 -22.20
C THR A 1116 22.07 -36.55 -21.70
N LEU A 1117 23.13 -37.25 -22.15
CA LEU A 1117 24.51 -37.11 -21.66
C LEU A 1117 25.13 -35.70 -21.79
N ASN A 1118 24.59 -34.84 -22.66
CA ASN A 1118 25.09 -33.48 -22.90
C ASN A 1118 24.12 -32.36 -22.47
N LYS A 1119 23.05 -32.69 -21.72
CA LYS A 1119 22.06 -31.70 -21.27
C LYS A 1119 22.21 -31.39 -19.79
N ARG A 1120 21.93 -30.14 -19.41
CA ARG A 1120 21.95 -29.66 -18.02
C ARG A 1120 20.68 -30.12 -17.30
N VAL A 1121 20.84 -30.72 -16.13
CA VAL A 1121 19.70 -31.16 -15.30
C VAL A 1121 19.17 -29.96 -14.51
N PRO A 1122 17.87 -29.62 -14.63
CA PRO A 1122 17.28 -28.55 -13.84
C PRO A 1122 16.94 -29.04 -12.42
N SER A 1123 17.12 -28.16 -11.43
CA SER A 1123 16.74 -28.41 -10.03
C SER A 1123 15.78 -27.34 -9.55
N LEU A 1124 14.67 -27.74 -8.94
CA LEU A 1124 13.73 -26.81 -8.32
C LEU A 1124 14.45 -26.08 -7.17
N LEU A 1125 14.27 -24.76 -7.07
CA LEU A 1125 14.76 -23.97 -5.94
C LEU A 1125 13.71 -23.91 -4.84
N GLN A 1126 14.17 -23.66 -3.62
CA GLN A 1126 13.33 -23.33 -2.47
C GLN A 1126 12.38 -22.17 -2.78
N TYR A 1127 11.31 -22.03 -2.01
CA TYR A 1127 10.34 -20.97 -2.24
C TYR A 1127 10.98 -19.60 -2.12
N TYR A 1128 11.85 -19.38 -1.14
CA TYR A 1128 12.77 -18.25 -1.05
C TYR A 1128 14.21 -18.71 -1.23
N THR A 1129 15.02 -17.90 -1.91
CA THR A 1129 16.44 -18.22 -2.13
C THR A 1129 17.26 -16.94 -2.18
N ARG A 1130 18.39 -16.92 -1.46
CA ARG A 1130 19.38 -15.84 -1.54
C ARG A 1130 20.43 -16.18 -2.58
N THR A 1131 20.70 -15.22 -3.46
CA THR A 1131 21.67 -15.36 -4.54
C THR A 1131 22.69 -14.22 -4.59
N PHE A 1132 23.89 -14.54 -5.08
CA PHE A 1132 24.97 -13.59 -5.36
C PHE A 1132 25.51 -13.81 -6.77
N HIS A 1133 25.68 -12.74 -7.54
CA HIS A 1133 26.36 -12.83 -8.84
C HIS A 1133 27.86 -12.99 -8.64
N VAL A 1134 28.45 -14.00 -9.28
CA VAL A 1134 29.87 -14.34 -9.16
C VAL A 1134 30.55 -14.34 -10.52
N ARG A 1135 31.88 -14.17 -10.51
CA ARG A 1135 32.65 -14.14 -11.75
C ARG A 1135 32.63 -15.51 -12.44
N LYS A 1136 32.67 -15.51 -13.77
CA LYS A 1136 32.62 -16.73 -14.60
C LYS A 1136 33.72 -17.77 -14.34
N ASN A 1137 34.85 -17.37 -13.72
CA ASN A 1137 36.04 -18.22 -13.53
C ASN A 1137 36.35 -18.50 -12.04
N THR A 1138 35.43 -18.21 -11.11
CA THR A 1138 35.65 -18.43 -9.67
C THR A 1138 35.05 -19.73 -9.16
N GLU A 1139 34.61 -20.62 -10.06
CA GLU A 1139 33.86 -21.84 -9.73
C GLU A 1139 34.58 -22.73 -8.73
N GLN A 1140 35.87 -23.02 -8.98
CA GLN A 1140 36.67 -23.84 -8.08
C GLN A 1140 36.89 -23.16 -6.73
N ALA A 1141 37.19 -21.85 -6.72
CA ALA A 1141 37.40 -21.10 -5.48
C ALA A 1141 36.12 -20.98 -4.65
N VAL A 1142 34.97 -20.83 -5.31
CA VAL A 1142 33.63 -20.85 -4.69
C VAL A 1142 33.32 -22.24 -4.16
N PHE A 1143 33.53 -23.28 -4.95
CA PHE A 1143 33.26 -24.66 -4.58
C PHE A 1143 34.12 -25.11 -3.40
N ASP A 1144 35.41 -24.78 -3.40
CA ASP A 1144 36.37 -25.16 -2.36
C ASP A 1144 36.01 -24.60 -0.98
N VAL A 1145 35.27 -23.49 -0.92
CA VAL A 1145 34.92 -22.81 0.33
C VAL A 1145 33.44 -22.91 0.69
N ILE A 1146 32.54 -22.84 -0.29
CA ILE A 1146 31.08 -22.82 -0.10
C ILE A 1146 30.46 -24.22 -0.29
N GLY A 1147 31.18 -25.14 -0.95
CA GLY A 1147 30.71 -26.50 -1.21
C GLY A 1147 29.64 -26.60 -2.31
N ALA A 1148 29.44 -25.54 -3.10
CA ALA A 1148 28.44 -25.49 -4.16
C ALA A 1148 29.01 -24.88 -5.44
N ASN A 1149 28.67 -25.46 -6.59
CA ASN A 1149 29.01 -24.89 -7.89
C ASN A 1149 28.06 -23.74 -8.24
N PRO A 1150 28.53 -22.71 -8.97
CA PRO A 1150 27.64 -21.70 -9.51
C PRO A 1150 26.55 -22.31 -10.40
N VAL A 1151 25.39 -21.64 -10.44
CA VAL A 1151 24.23 -22.06 -11.23
C VAL A 1151 23.70 -20.89 -12.06
N LEU A 1152 22.87 -21.19 -13.05
CA LEU A 1152 22.04 -20.21 -13.75
C LEU A 1152 20.58 -20.40 -13.33
N ILE A 1153 19.82 -19.31 -13.20
CA ILE A 1153 18.44 -19.35 -12.69
C ILE A 1153 17.44 -18.87 -13.74
N ALA A 1154 16.31 -19.58 -13.85
CA ALA A 1154 15.14 -19.16 -14.62
C ALA A 1154 13.85 -19.52 -13.86
N ALA A 1155 12.71 -19.14 -14.42
CA ALA A 1155 11.39 -19.41 -13.85
C ALA A 1155 10.52 -20.24 -14.81
N ALA A 1156 9.89 -21.29 -14.30
CA ALA A 1156 8.81 -22.00 -14.97
C ALA A 1156 7.47 -21.38 -14.58
N LYS A 1157 6.67 -20.96 -15.56
CA LYS A 1157 5.46 -20.15 -15.33
C LYS A 1157 4.24 -20.61 -16.13
N ALA A 1158 3.07 -20.66 -15.49
CA ALA A 1158 1.78 -20.78 -16.18
C ALA A 1158 1.11 -19.41 -16.39
N THR A 1159 0.98 -18.96 -17.65
CA THR A 1159 0.46 -17.62 -18.00
C THR A 1159 -0.84 -17.69 -18.80
N ALA A 1160 -1.83 -16.87 -18.45
CA ALA A 1160 -3.08 -16.76 -19.21
C ALA A 1160 -2.86 -16.19 -20.63
N ILE A 1161 -3.64 -16.67 -21.60
CA ILE A 1161 -3.56 -16.24 -23.00
C ILE A 1161 -4.45 -15.01 -23.22
N THR A 1162 -3.91 -13.96 -23.85
CA THR A 1162 -4.70 -12.77 -24.21
C THR A 1162 -5.62 -13.07 -25.40
N ALA A 1163 -6.80 -12.43 -25.44
CA ALA A 1163 -7.77 -12.60 -26.54
C ALA A 1163 -7.15 -12.35 -27.92
N ALA A 1164 -6.30 -11.32 -28.04
CA ALA A 1164 -5.58 -11.02 -29.28
C ALA A 1164 -4.61 -12.14 -29.71
N SER A 1165 -3.94 -12.78 -28.75
CA SER A 1165 -3.04 -13.92 -29.04
C SER A 1165 -3.84 -15.15 -29.45
N ALA A 1166 -4.95 -15.44 -28.77
CA ALA A 1166 -5.86 -16.53 -29.14
C ALA A 1166 -6.42 -16.36 -30.57
N ASP A 1167 -6.87 -15.16 -30.93
CA ASP A 1167 -7.36 -14.84 -32.28
C ASP A 1167 -6.26 -14.97 -33.34
N SER A 1168 -5.05 -14.51 -33.03
CA SER A 1168 -3.89 -14.65 -33.90
C SER A 1168 -3.53 -16.13 -34.14
N ARG A 1169 -3.54 -16.95 -33.08
CA ARG A 1169 -3.27 -18.40 -33.15
C ARG A 1169 -4.33 -19.13 -33.98
N LYS A 1170 -5.62 -18.80 -33.77
CA LYS A 1170 -6.73 -19.31 -34.56
C LYS A 1170 -6.61 -18.96 -36.04
N LYS A 1171 -6.24 -17.72 -36.37
CA LYS A 1171 -5.99 -17.28 -37.76
C LYS A 1171 -4.79 -17.98 -38.40
N LYS A 1172 -3.78 -18.36 -37.61
CA LYS A 1172 -2.57 -19.05 -38.06
C LYS A 1172 -2.68 -20.58 -38.04
N GLY A 1173 -3.78 -21.15 -37.55
CA GLY A 1173 -3.99 -22.60 -37.47
C GLY A 1173 -3.05 -23.32 -36.50
N VAL A 1174 -2.50 -22.62 -35.50
CA VAL A 1174 -1.61 -23.20 -34.47
C VAL A 1174 -2.40 -23.57 -33.21
N ALA A 1175 -1.83 -24.44 -32.38
CA ALA A 1175 -2.44 -24.89 -31.13
C ALA A 1175 -2.85 -23.71 -30.23
N PRO A 1176 -3.98 -23.83 -29.49
CA PRO A 1176 -4.50 -22.74 -28.66
C PRO A 1176 -3.55 -22.38 -27.51
N THR A 1177 -2.88 -23.37 -26.91
CA THR A 1177 -1.92 -23.24 -25.82
C THR A 1177 -0.57 -23.82 -26.22
N ASN A 1178 0.51 -23.31 -25.63
CA ASN A 1178 1.86 -23.85 -25.75
C ASN A 1178 2.34 -24.39 -24.39
N ALA A 1179 2.99 -25.54 -24.39
CA ALA A 1179 3.56 -26.15 -23.19
C ALA A 1179 5.02 -26.50 -23.44
N ASP A 1180 5.93 -25.68 -22.91
CA ASP A 1180 7.35 -25.98 -22.91
C ASP A 1180 7.62 -27.20 -22.00
N PRO A 1181 8.32 -28.24 -22.50
CA PRO A 1181 8.56 -29.46 -21.71
C PRO A 1181 9.32 -29.24 -20.40
N VAL A 1182 10.26 -28.29 -20.36
CA VAL A 1182 11.02 -27.96 -19.14
C VAL A 1182 10.11 -27.25 -18.14
N ALA A 1183 9.32 -26.28 -18.62
CA ALA A 1183 8.35 -25.59 -17.76
C ALA A 1183 7.30 -26.56 -17.19
N MET A 1184 6.83 -27.51 -18.00
CA MET A 1184 5.88 -28.53 -17.57
C MET A 1184 6.49 -29.44 -16.49
N HIS A 1185 7.70 -29.97 -16.72
CA HIS A 1185 8.42 -30.79 -15.73
C HIS A 1185 8.58 -30.05 -14.40
N MET A 1186 9.05 -28.80 -14.43
CA MET A 1186 9.29 -28.02 -13.20
C MET A 1186 8.02 -27.66 -12.44
N LEU A 1187 6.92 -27.42 -13.15
CA LEU A 1187 5.61 -27.23 -12.51
C LEU A 1187 5.10 -28.54 -11.86
N GLU A 1188 5.31 -29.70 -12.49
CA GLU A 1188 4.92 -31.00 -11.93
C GLU A 1188 5.75 -31.41 -10.71
N VAL A 1189 7.07 -31.14 -10.74
CA VAL A 1189 7.97 -31.27 -9.59
C VAL A 1189 7.49 -30.38 -8.44
N ALA A 1190 7.10 -29.14 -8.75
CA ALA A 1190 6.55 -28.19 -7.78
C ALA A 1190 5.11 -28.53 -7.30
N GLY A 1191 4.53 -29.66 -7.72
CA GLY A 1191 3.22 -30.12 -7.26
C GLY A 1191 2.02 -29.48 -7.97
N VAL A 1192 2.24 -28.80 -9.10
CA VAL A 1192 1.16 -28.16 -9.87
C VAL A 1192 0.50 -29.16 -10.82
N ASP A 1193 -0.83 -29.18 -10.85
CA ASP A 1193 -1.60 -29.93 -11.87
C ASP A 1193 -1.51 -29.25 -13.25
N THR A 1194 -0.47 -29.61 -14.00
CA THR A 1194 -0.22 -29.12 -15.36
C THR A 1194 -1.24 -29.62 -16.39
N GLN A 1195 -1.89 -30.76 -16.13
CA GLN A 1195 -2.87 -31.36 -17.05
C GLN A 1195 -4.12 -30.50 -17.13
N SER A 1196 -4.57 -29.96 -16.00
CA SER A 1196 -5.68 -29.00 -15.97
C SER A 1196 -5.27 -27.64 -16.56
N LEU A 1197 -4.09 -27.14 -16.23
CA LEU A 1197 -3.66 -25.79 -16.63
C LEU A 1197 -3.39 -25.62 -18.13
N ARG A 1198 -2.87 -26.66 -18.81
CA ARG A 1198 -2.52 -26.58 -20.25
C ARG A 1198 -3.71 -26.33 -21.18
N HIS A 1199 -4.94 -26.44 -20.68
CA HIS A 1199 -6.15 -26.16 -21.44
C HIS A 1199 -6.48 -24.66 -21.47
N GLU A 1200 -5.94 -23.88 -20.54
CA GLU A 1200 -6.28 -22.46 -20.35
C GLU A 1200 -5.06 -21.51 -20.37
N LYS A 1201 -3.86 -22.05 -20.12
CA LYS A 1201 -2.63 -21.27 -19.94
C LYS A 1201 -1.48 -21.81 -20.79
N ASP A 1202 -0.58 -20.91 -21.18
CA ASP A 1202 0.73 -21.28 -21.71
C ASP A 1202 1.65 -21.65 -20.54
N LEU A 1203 2.36 -22.77 -20.65
CA LEU A 1203 3.45 -23.17 -19.76
C LEU A 1203 4.77 -22.80 -20.43
N LYS A 1204 5.55 -21.91 -19.82
CA LYS A 1204 6.78 -21.38 -20.44
C LYS A 1204 7.89 -21.15 -19.43
N VAL A 1205 9.13 -21.29 -19.90
CA VAL A 1205 10.32 -20.83 -19.19
C VAL A 1205 10.52 -19.34 -19.48
N THR A 1206 10.78 -18.55 -18.45
CA THR A 1206 10.99 -17.10 -18.55
C THR A 1206 12.13 -16.64 -17.65
N LYS A 1207 12.77 -15.52 -18.02
CA LYS A 1207 13.65 -14.77 -17.11
C LYS A 1207 12.85 -14.33 -15.87
N HIS A 1208 13.43 -14.47 -14.69
CA HIS A 1208 12.89 -13.89 -13.46
C HIS A 1208 13.31 -12.42 -13.35
N THR A 1209 12.46 -11.57 -12.77
CA THR A 1209 12.78 -10.15 -12.55
C THR A 1209 14.04 -10.02 -11.66
N GLY A 1210 14.93 -9.09 -11.98
CA GLY A 1210 16.16 -8.88 -11.21
C GLY A 1210 17.23 -9.97 -11.32
N GLN A 1211 17.02 -11.00 -12.16
CA GLN A 1211 17.98 -12.09 -12.34
C GLN A 1211 18.31 -12.29 -13.82
N ASP A 1212 19.57 -12.09 -14.21
CA ASP A 1212 20.02 -12.47 -15.56
C ASP A 1212 20.18 -13.99 -15.68
N PRO A 1213 19.53 -14.65 -16.66
CA PRO A 1213 19.60 -16.11 -16.80
C PRO A 1213 20.93 -16.59 -17.41
N SER A 1214 21.82 -15.69 -17.84
CA SER A 1214 23.14 -16.00 -18.41
C SER A 1214 24.30 -15.77 -17.43
N LEU A 1215 24.06 -15.08 -16.31
CA LEU A 1215 25.09 -14.79 -15.32
C LEU A 1215 25.12 -15.88 -14.24
N PRO A 1216 26.29 -16.45 -13.93
CA PRO A 1216 26.43 -17.42 -12.85
C PRO A 1216 26.14 -16.76 -11.50
N VAL A 1217 25.38 -17.48 -10.68
CA VAL A 1217 25.08 -17.10 -9.31
C VAL A 1217 25.38 -18.23 -8.33
N VAL A 1218 25.69 -17.85 -7.10
CA VAL A 1218 25.78 -18.78 -5.97
C VAL A 1218 24.52 -18.66 -5.14
N VAL A 1219 23.90 -19.80 -4.83
CA VAL A 1219 22.81 -19.88 -3.85
C VAL A 1219 23.42 -19.98 -2.44
N PHE A 1220 23.10 -19.03 -1.57
CA PHE A 1220 23.67 -18.96 -0.22
C PHE A 1220 22.61 -18.63 0.83
N ASN A 1221 21.88 -19.65 1.27
CA ASN A 1221 20.79 -19.53 2.23
C ASN A 1221 21.24 -19.55 3.71
N GLN A 1222 22.53 -19.79 3.97
CA GLN A 1222 23.11 -19.68 5.30
C GLN A 1222 23.06 -18.23 5.82
N THR A 1223 23.13 -18.04 7.13
CA THR A 1223 23.22 -16.70 7.72
C THR A 1223 24.50 -15.98 7.28
N ILE A 1224 24.41 -14.66 7.05
CA ILE A 1224 25.56 -13.78 6.77
C ILE A 1224 26.13 -13.27 8.09
N TRP A 1225 25.28 -12.72 8.96
CA TRP A 1225 25.69 -12.09 10.22
C TRP A 1225 26.32 -13.10 11.18
N HIS A 1226 25.60 -14.18 11.44
CA HIS A 1226 25.97 -15.19 12.42
C HIS A 1226 26.71 -16.38 11.80
N ASN A 1227 27.41 -16.17 10.68
CA ASN A 1227 28.15 -17.27 10.05
C ASN A 1227 29.36 -17.62 10.93
N PRO A 1228 29.52 -18.90 11.34
CA PRO A 1228 30.62 -19.28 12.21
C PRO A 1228 31.98 -19.31 11.49
N ASN A 1229 32.00 -19.22 10.16
CA ASN A 1229 33.19 -19.30 9.35
C ASN A 1229 33.38 -18.03 8.50
N ASP A 1230 34.21 -17.10 8.99
CA ASP A 1230 34.53 -15.87 8.28
C ASP A 1230 35.30 -16.12 6.97
N ASP A 1231 36.00 -17.25 6.81
CA ASP A 1231 36.65 -17.61 5.54
C ASP A 1231 35.60 -17.83 4.44
N VAL A 1232 34.43 -18.37 4.79
CA VAL A 1232 33.30 -18.54 3.85
C VAL A 1232 32.76 -17.18 3.40
N ILE A 1233 32.60 -16.25 4.33
CA ILE A 1233 32.16 -14.88 4.06
C ILE A 1233 33.16 -14.18 3.13
N ASN A 1234 34.44 -14.25 3.46
CA ASN A 1234 35.50 -13.60 2.68
C ASN A 1234 35.68 -14.23 1.29
N ALA A 1235 35.55 -15.55 1.16
CA ALA A 1235 35.63 -16.22 -0.13
C ALA A 1235 34.44 -15.88 -1.03
N LEU A 1236 33.22 -15.85 -0.47
CA LEU A 1236 32.03 -15.43 -1.21
C LEU A 1236 32.16 -13.99 -1.69
N LEU A 1237 32.56 -13.07 -0.80
CA LEU A 1237 32.80 -11.67 -1.16
C LEU A 1237 33.89 -11.55 -2.24
N GLY A 1238 34.98 -12.33 -2.11
CA GLY A 1238 36.06 -12.38 -3.09
C GLY A 1238 35.64 -12.93 -4.44
N ALA A 1239 34.57 -13.73 -4.52
CA ALA A 1239 34.03 -14.31 -5.75
C ALA A 1239 33.02 -13.41 -6.48
N ILE A 1240 32.51 -12.36 -5.83
CA ILE A 1240 31.50 -11.46 -6.38
C ILE A 1240 31.98 -10.80 -7.68
N ASP A 1241 31.08 -10.77 -8.66
CA ASP A 1241 31.28 -10.05 -9.93
C ASP A 1241 30.87 -8.58 -9.78
N GLN A 1242 31.78 -7.75 -9.27
CA GLN A 1242 31.51 -6.32 -9.08
C GLN A 1242 31.10 -5.62 -10.38
N ASP A 1243 31.66 -6.03 -11.52
CA ASP A 1243 31.32 -5.44 -12.82
C ASP A 1243 29.87 -5.69 -13.20
N ALA A 1244 29.33 -6.88 -12.92
CA ALA A 1244 27.93 -7.18 -13.15
C ALA A 1244 27.00 -6.29 -12.31
N TYR A 1245 27.34 -6.02 -11.05
CA TYR A 1245 26.56 -5.12 -10.19
C TYR A 1245 26.68 -3.66 -10.63
N ILE A 1246 27.86 -3.22 -11.07
CA ILE A 1246 28.07 -1.89 -11.67
C ILE A 1246 27.19 -1.74 -12.93
N ASP A 1247 27.15 -2.75 -13.80
CA ASP A 1247 26.30 -2.75 -14.99
C ASP A 1247 24.80 -2.68 -14.63
N MET A 1248 24.38 -3.34 -13.55
CA MET A 1248 23.00 -3.24 -13.04
C MET A 1248 22.68 -1.81 -12.59
N ALA A 1249 23.58 -1.15 -11.86
CA ALA A 1249 23.38 0.24 -11.42
C ALA A 1249 23.35 1.21 -12.62
N ILE A 1250 24.28 1.08 -13.56
CA ILE A 1250 24.34 1.87 -14.80
C ILE A 1250 23.06 1.69 -15.62
N SER A 1251 22.60 0.44 -15.78
CA SER A 1251 21.34 0.14 -16.48
C SER A 1251 20.13 0.75 -15.76
N SER A 1252 20.08 0.68 -14.43
CA SER A 1252 19.00 1.28 -13.63
C SER A 1252 18.95 2.80 -13.82
N TYR A 1253 20.10 3.47 -13.71
CA TYR A 1253 20.22 4.92 -13.96
C TYR A 1253 19.79 5.29 -15.38
N ASN A 1254 20.39 4.66 -16.40
CA ASN A 1254 20.20 5.05 -17.80
C ASN A 1254 18.75 4.83 -18.29
N ASN A 1255 18.06 3.82 -17.75
CA ASN A 1255 16.69 3.51 -18.17
C ASN A 1255 15.61 4.26 -17.38
N SER A 1256 15.92 4.68 -16.13
CA SER A 1256 14.90 5.20 -15.21
C SER A 1256 15.13 6.61 -14.70
N TRP A 1257 16.38 7.08 -14.65
CA TRP A 1257 16.75 8.36 -14.03
C TRP A 1257 17.36 9.36 -15.02
N ARG A 1258 18.01 8.87 -16.08
CA ARG A 1258 18.67 9.73 -17.08
C ARG A 1258 17.65 10.53 -17.90
N ASN A 1259 17.92 11.82 -18.07
CA ASN A 1259 17.17 12.70 -18.97
C ASN A 1259 17.66 12.52 -20.42
N ILE A 1260 16.77 12.17 -21.35
CA ILE A 1260 17.12 12.06 -22.77
C ILE A 1260 16.84 13.39 -23.45
N ILE A 1261 17.91 14.11 -23.80
CA ILE A 1261 17.83 15.34 -24.61
C ILE A 1261 18.05 14.98 -26.08
N PRO A 1262 17.14 15.37 -26.99
CA PRO A 1262 17.35 15.22 -28.43
C PRO A 1262 18.59 15.98 -28.91
N ALA A 1263 19.32 15.38 -29.85
CA ALA A 1263 20.47 16.00 -30.51
C ALA A 1263 20.08 17.16 -31.44
#